data_AF-A0A6N2T7H8-F1
#
_entry.id   AF-A0A6N2T7H8-F1
#
_cell.length_a   1.000
_cell.length_b   1.000
_cell.length_c   1.000
_cell.angle_alpha   90.00
_cell.angle_beta   90.00
_cell.angle_gamma   90.00
#
_symmetry.space_group_name_H-M   'P 1'
#
loop_
_entity.id
_entity.type
_entity.pdbx_description
1 polymer ?
#
loop_
_entity_poly.entity_id
_entity_poly.type
_entity_poly.pdbx_seq_one_letter_code
_entity_poly.pdbx_strand_id
1 'polypeptide(L)'
;MSLLLGVVGTGIQAGELYPWQLTRDSLLLFEGSTYRYTVDTPENEGLSSTLPSVEALKEQLVHSGSGVYRLFTSAGQEKTEGFPAHGDYLQSTSKKRLLVGVRKGALPPVIKLDRTAFTIKTAGNLTLDFYAGQRSPMTTVTIRVPEGIAVTLDNTTVNVIGRGEVILRDLPKQSIGRTGTNYSYKKVGDVEIRKDGKKGTLLIFKDLDFRPSNGPDIRLCFHGVAIPEKGNYTFEADYITSQPEVLHSPVATATFEGVTTVSDFTRTPLQAFTYKKNWDLSFTSFYWTAPRNAESVTLLLSEDKGRTWKPVRTGILPDDDFAAAGRLNPNQLYAFKLLVKGGDNQGESNIAWFYSGLQDIKTTGVKGDGIADDTEAINKAIIEMNKLGGGILRFTAGTYNVRTVHLLSNVWLHLDADATIQGLPGGDAPETTWFSDRAYRSGLSPTDPRPYADPENYLTKQDVGHTFFRNAMFFGERIDNVKIVGTGRITGNGNLVTSDKVMNNAPEKRCDKMFSLKLCTNIEIGGWNIDKDMWYDPQKDEPYYIDTDNRKNYDVSNMLHIDQGGHFVLLATGTDGIHVHDTYFAKHNTRNARDIYDFMACNDVTVTNIYSRVSSDDIVKPGSDCSLGFTRPARNYMVRNIVGDTNCNLFQIGSETADDIQDLYVDNIYVLGANKAGFSISTNDGGHIKNVYLNSGKTGPIHSRSVMHRTRAPFFISISNRGRVLGADVAPFTFTENGNVRKELLVTNSNIGEVENIVICGVDIDEVYGGSSFRGGRWKAYDGSQNTATPIIAGFKLPDTEVVEGGLTFRLPNGQHTGYIKNVQFHDVNLLVKGGHPVEDAEAYPPEIGVGRYNVGDLKIQPSFGFWARHVKDFLLDNCSISAEQKDGRYAVVLDDVIGAEIRNLKVKEGITDKENVKVLRSEKIIIK
;
A
#
# COMPACT_ATOMS: atom_id res chain seq x y z
N MET A 1 16.60 30.69 11.74
CA MET A 1 17.10 29.62 10.82
C MET A 1 16.57 29.77 9.39
N SER A 2 15.55 30.62 9.15
CA SER A 2 14.76 30.67 7.91
C SER A 2 15.23 31.62 6.79
N LEU A 3 16.37 32.32 6.94
CA LEU A 3 16.79 33.39 6.00
C LEU A 3 18.10 33.13 5.24
N LEU A 4 18.74 31.96 5.40
CA LEU A 4 20.03 31.63 4.75
C LEU A 4 19.98 30.36 3.88
N LEU A 5 18.87 29.64 3.90
CA LEU A 5 18.51 28.70 2.84
C LEU A 5 17.84 29.56 1.78
N GLY A 6 18.47 29.70 0.60
CA GLY A 6 17.92 30.49 -0.50
C GLY A 6 16.43 30.25 -0.64
N VAL A 7 15.65 31.32 -0.63
CA VAL A 7 14.19 31.30 -0.62
C VAL A 7 13.70 30.65 -1.91
N VAL A 8 13.59 29.33 -1.90
CA VAL A 8 12.61 28.60 -2.70
C VAL A 8 11.42 28.45 -1.78
N GLY A 9 10.51 29.42 -1.89
CA GLY A 9 9.16 29.25 -1.37
C GLY A 9 8.62 27.95 -1.94
N THR A 10 8.46 26.98 -1.07
CA THR A 10 7.23 26.23 -0.85
C THR A 10 7.55 24.94 -0.08
N GLY A 11 6.89 24.76 1.06
CA GLY A 11 6.51 23.42 1.49
C GLY A 11 5.21 23.16 0.76
N ILE A 12 5.21 22.29 -0.25
CA ILE A 12 3.99 21.84 -0.92
C ILE A 12 3.84 20.37 -0.52
N GLN A 13 2.91 20.09 0.40
CA GLN A 13 2.28 18.77 0.49
C GLN A 13 1.88 18.33 -0.92
N ALA A 14 1.86 17.02 -1.20
CA ALA A 14 1.48 16.48 -2.50
C ALA A 14 0.29 17.24 -3.17
N GLY A 15 0.59 18.07 -4.16
CA GLY A 15 -0.36 18.57 -5.16
C GLY A 15 -1.40 19.60 -4.73
N GLU A 16 -1.03 20.79 -4.23
CA GLU A 16 -1.94 21.93 -4.38
C GLU A 16 -1.93 22.43 -5.82
N LEU A 17 -2.77 21.81 -6.65
CA LEU A 17 -3.19 22.35 -7.94
C LEU A 17 -4.07 23.57 -7.65
N TYR A 18 -3.53 24.77 -7.84
CA TYR A 18 -4.33 25.98 -7.72
C TYR A 18 -5.25 26.11 -8.93
N PRO A 19 -6.54 26.45 -8.75
CA PRO A 19 -7.49 26.54 -9.86
C PRO A 19 -7.32 27.84 -10.69
N TRP A 20 -6.13 28.44 -10.65
CA TRP A 20 -5.86 29.75 -11.22
C TRP A 20 -4.42 29.90 -11.72
N GLN A 21 -4.22 30.88 -12.60
CA GLN A 21 -2.90 31.37 -13.00
C GLN A 21 -2.72 32.81 -12.54
N LEU A 22 -1.74 33.04 -11.67
CA LEU A 22 -1.41 34.39 -11.19
C LEU A 22 -0.30 34.97 -12.07
N THR A 23 -0.56 36.15 -12.61
CA THR A 23 0.44 36.96 -13.30
C THR A 23 0.84 38.15 -12.42
N ARG A 24 1.75 39.00 -12.92
CA ARG A 24 2.16 40.22 -12.21
C ARG A 24 0.97 41.14 -11.89
N ASP A 25 0.00 41.20 -12.80
CA ASP A 25 -1.05 42.23 -12.83
C ASP A 25 -2.49 41.64 -12.86
N SER A 26 -2.63 40.32 -12.99
CA SER A 26 -3.94 39.65 -13.06
C SER A 26 -3.97 38.28 -12.41
N LEU A 27 -5.16 37.83 -12.03
CA LEU A 27 -5.49 36.47 -11.65
C LEU A 27 -6.44 35.89 -12.72
N LEU A 28 -6.02 34.82 -13.38
CA LEU A 28 -6.86 34.10 -14.34
C LEU A 28 -7.48 32.88 -13.68
N LEU A 29 -8.81 32.79 -13.75
CA LEU A 29 -9.63 31.68 -13.27
C LEU A 29 -10.23 30.90 -14.45
N PHE A 30 -10.44 29.60 -14.22
CA PHE A 30 -10.91 28.67 -15.24
C PHE A 30 -12.28 28.09 -14.87
N GLU A 31 -13.27 28.39 -15.72
CA GLU A 31 -14.66 27.95 -15.59
C GLU A 31 -14.90 26.68 -16.43
N GLY A 32 -15.47 25.67 -15.79
CA GLY A 32 -15.76 24.36 -16.34
C GLY A 32 -16.42 23.49 -15.28
N SER A 33 -16.56 22.20 -15.57
CA SER A 33 -17.16 21.22 -14.65
C SER A 33 -16.22 20.03 -14.43
N THR A 34 -16.30 19.43 -13.24
CA THR A 34 -15.61 18.18 -12.88
C THR A 34 -16.44 17.36 -11.90
N TYR A 35 -16.26 16.05 -11.89
CA TYR A 35 -16.75 15.23 -10.79
C TYR A 35 -15.80 15.34 -9.60
N ARG A 36 -16.39 15.60 -8.44
CA ARG A 36 -15.70 15.80 -7.18
C ARG A 36 -16.54 15.25 -6.03
N TYR A 37 -16.18 14.06 -5.56
CA TYR A 37 -16.81 13.44 -4.41
C TYR A 37 -15.90 13.52 -3.19
N THR A 38 -16.46 14.01 -2.09
CA THR A 38 -15.93 13.76 -0.75
C THR A 38 -16.76 12.66 -0.12
N VAL A 39 -16.33 12.15 1.04
CA VAL A 39 -17.14 11.22 1.84
C VAL A 39 -18.50 11.80 2.25
N ASP A 40 -18.66 13.13 2.22
CA ASP A 40 -19.91 13.81 2.58
C ASP A 40 -20.81 14.13 1.38
N THR A 41 -20.26 14.06 0.16
CA THR A 41 -20.99 14.37 -1.08
C THR A 41 -22.05 13.30 -1.38
N PRO A 42 -23.33 13.67 -1.58
CA PRO A 42 -24.36 12.74 -2.06
C PRO A 42 -24.00 12.10 -3.40
N GLU A 43 -24.46 10.87 -3.63
CA GLU A 43 -24.07 10.04 -4.79
C GLU A 43 -24.31 10.73 -6.14
N ASN A 44 -25.39 11.49 -6.27
CA ASN A 44 -25.80 12.18 -7.49
C ASN A 44 -25.34 13.66 -7.56
N GLU A 45 -24.60 14.14 -6.56
CA GLU A 45 -24.23 15.57 -6.43
C GLU A 45 -22.72 15.82 -6.57
N GLY A 46 -21.99 14.90 -7.18
CA GLY A 46 -20.55 15.08 -7.40
C GLY A 46 -20.19 16.00 -8.57
N LEU A 47 -21.12 16.30 -9.48
CA LEU A 47 -20.84 17.25 -10.57
C LEU A 47 -20.74 18.66 -9.98
N SER A 48 -19.56 19.26 -10.09
CA SER A 48 -19.23 20.55 -9.47
C SER A 48 -18.57 21.49 -10.46
N SER A 49 -18.76 22.80 -10.27
CA SER A 49 -18.04 23.84 -11.01
C SER A 49 -16.57 23.86 -10.58
N THR A 50 -15.66 24.05 -11.54
CA THR A 50 -14.23 24.27 -11.27
C THR A 50 -13.94 25.71 -10.83
N LEU A 51 -14.88 26.65 -11.02
CA LEU A 51 -14.73 28.03 -10.60
C LEU A 51 -14.92 28.13 -9.08
N PRO A 52 -13.91 28.56 -8.29
CA PRO A 52 -14.06 28.66 -6.84
C PRO A 52 -15.06 29.75 -6.46
N SER A 53 -15.79 29.54 -5.35
CA SER A 53 -16.53 30.62 -4.70
C SER A 53 -15.59 31.73 -4.25
N VAL A 54 -16.11 32.93 -3.98
CA VAL A 54 -15.29 34.05 -3.48
C VAL A 54 -14.59 33.70 -2.16
N GLU A 55 -15.26 32.95 -1.30
CA GLU A 55 -14.71 32.45 -0.04
C GLU A 55 -13.58 31.44 -0.28
N ALA A 56 -13.85 30.40 -1.06
CA ALA A 56 -12.85 29.38 -1.39
C ALA A 56 -11.63 29.98 -2.09
N LEU A 57 -11.81 30.96 -2.98
CA LEU A 57 -10.71 31.64 -3.64
C LEU A 57 -9.84 32.42 -2.63
N LYS A 58 -10.45 33.13 -1.67
CA LYS A 58 -9.71 33.85 -0.64
C LYS A 58 -8.90 32.90 0.23
N GLU A 59 -9.49 31.78 0.64
CA GLU A 59 -8.78 30.74 1.40
C GLU A 59 -7.60 30.18 0.60
N GLN A 60 -7.81 29.80 -0.66
CA GLN A 60 -6.76 29.29 -1.54
C GLN A 60 -5.62 30.29 -1.76
N LEU A 61 -5.92 31.59 -1.90
CA LEU A 61 -4.89 32.63 -2.04
C LEU A 61 -4.06 32.80 -0.76
N VAL A 62 -4.67 32.63 0.41
CA VAL A 62 -3.96 32.64 1.69
C VAL A 62 -3.09 31.39 1.83
N HIS A 63 -3.65 30.20 1.59
CA HIS A 63 -2.93 28.93 1.69
C HIS A 63 -1.75 28.84 0.70
N SER A 64 -1.92 29.36 -0.52
CA SER A 64 -0.83 29.44 -1.50
C SER A 64 0.32 30.39 -1.12
N GLY A 65 0.15 31.19 -0.06
CA GLY A 65 1.09 32.24 0.32
C GLY A 65 1.05 33.47 -0.60
N SER A 66 0.11 33.52 -1.56
CA SER A 66 -0.10 34.69 -2.43
C SER A 66 -0.51 35.93 -1.62
N GLY A 67 -1.19 35.72 -0.49
CA GLY A 67 -1.51 36.74 0.49
C GLY A 67 -3.02 36.90 0.75
N VAL A 68 -3.36 37.84 1.63
CA VAL A 68 -4.75 38.15 1.96
C VAL A 68 -5.28 39.22 1.01
N TYR A 69 -6.39 38.92 0.33
CA TYR A 69 -7.03 39.81 -0.63
C TYR A 69 -8.50 40.03 -0.32
N ARG A 70 -8.98 41.25 -0.60
CA ARG A 70 -10.42 41.54 -0.73
C ARG A 70 -10.79 41.53 -2.20
N LEU A 71 -11.98 41.03 -2.54
CA LEU A 71 -12.47 40.99 -3.92
C LEU A 71 -13.48 42.11 -4.13
N PHE A 72 -13.37 42.84 -5.22
CA PHE A 72 -14.27 43.90 -5.61
C PHE A 72 -14.82 43.65 -7.01
N THR A 73 -16.07 44.07 -7.24
CA THR A 73 -16.67 44.11 -8.57
C THR A 73 -15.96 45.14 -9.45
N SER A 74 -16.14 45.06 -10.76
CA SER A 74 -15.67 46.08 -11.70
C SER A 74 -16.16 47.50 -11.37
N ALA A 75 -17.31 47.62 -10.70
CA ALA A 75 -17.89 48.88 -10.21
C ALA A 75 -17.31 49.33 -8.84
N GLY A 76 -16.42 48.56 -8.23
CA GLY A 76 -15.76 48.89 -6.96
C GLY A 76 -16.57 48.55 -5.70
N GLN A 77 -17.63 47.75 -5.81
CA GLN A 77 -18.34 47.21 -4.65
C GLN A 77 -17.63 45.96 -4.14
N GLU A 78 -17.46 45.81 -2.83
CA GLU A 78 -16.86 44.59 -2.29
C GLU A 78 -17.77 43.39 -2.51
N LYS A 79 -17.15 42.28 -2.91
CA LYS A 79 -17.79 41.00 -3.12
C LYS A 79 -17.33 40.02 -2.04
N THR A 80 -18.28 39.54 -1.25
CA THR A 80 -18.03 38.60 -0.15
C THR A 80 -18.55 37.19 -0.45
N GLU A 81 -19.52 37.07 -1.34
CA GLU A 81 -20.21 35.81 -1.68
C GLU A 81 -20.33 35.60 -3.20
N GLY A 82 -20.85 34.43 -3.59
CA GLY A 82 -21.02 34.03 -4.98
C GLY A 82 -19.70 33.62 -5.65
N PHE A 83 -19.57 33.89 -6.95
CA PHE A 83 -18.41 33.52 -7.77
C PHE A 83 -17.71 34.76 -8.34
N PRO A 84 -16.38 34.79 -8.42
CA PRO A 84 -15.65 35.84 -9.13
C PRO A 84 -16.12 35.96 -10.59
N ALA A 85 -16.22 37.19 -11.10
CA ALA A 85 -16.61 37.46 -12.47
C ALA A 85 -15.47 38.12 -13.26
N HIS A 86 -15.51 38.00 -14.58
CA HIS A 86 -14.59 38.71 -15.45
C HIS A 86 -14.67 40.23 -15.21
N GLY A 87 -13.52 40.87 -14.94
CA GLY A 87 -13.45 42.30 -14.65
C GLY A 87 -13.55 42.68 -13.16
N ASP A 88 -13.84 41.72 -12.28
CA ASP A 88 -13.63 41.88 -10.84
C ASP A 88 -12.13 42.14 -10.56
N TYR A 89 -11.76 42.62 -9.37
CA TYR A 89 -10.36 42.77 -8.98
C TYR A 89 -10.10 42.44 -7.52
N LEU A 90 -8.96 41.80 -7.27
CA LEU A 90 -8.45 41.56 -5.93
C LEU A 90 -7.63 42.78 -5.48
N GLN A 91 -7.80 43.18 -4.22
CA GLN A 91 -7.02 44.22 -3.59
C GLN A 91 -6.30 43.69 -2.36
N SER A 92 -4.97 43.82 -2.35
CA SER A 92 -4.14 43.48 -1.19
C SER A 92 -4.24 44.55 -0.10
N THR A 93 -3.73 44.23 1.09
CA THR A 93 -3.53 45.21 2.19
C THR A 93 -2.63 46.39 1.79
N SER A 94 -1.67 46.17 0.88
CA SER A 94 -0.81 47.21 0.28
C SER A 94 -1.48 48.01 -0.85
N LYS A 95 -2.79 47.85 -1.05
CA LYS A 95 -3.60 48.47 -2.13
C LYS A 95 -3.19 48.10 -3.55
N LYS A 96 -2.34 47.07 -3.75
CA LYS A 96 -2.08 46.51 -5.09
C LYS A 96 -3.38 45.90 -5.63
N ARG A 97 -3.73 46.22 -6.87
CA ARG A 97 -4.88 45.66 -7.58
C ARG A 97 -4.43 44.56 -8.54
N LEU A 98 -5.16 43.45 -8.56
CA LEU A 98 -5.01 42.37 -9.54
C LEU A 98 -6.34 42.17 -10.24
N LEU A 99 -6.38 42.36 -11.56
CA LEU A 99 -7.60 42.14 -12.34
C LEU A 99 -7.93 40.64 -12.41
N VAL A 100 -9.20 40.29 -12.20
CA VAL A 100 -9.70 38.92 -12.33
C VAL A 100 -10.20 38.71 -13.76
N GLY A 101 -9.61 37.73 -14.45
CA GLY A 101 -10.12 37.23 -15.72
C GLY A 101 -10.69 35.83 -15.54
N VAL A 102 -11.92 35.60 -15.97
CA VAL A 102 -12.53 34.26 -16.02
C VAL A 102 -12.54 33.78 -17.47
N ARG A 103 -12.16 32.52 -17.72
CA ARG A 103 -12.16 31.89 -19.05
C ARG A 103 -12.70 30.46 -18.97
N LYS A 104 -13.39 30.00 -20.01
CA LYS A 104 -13.76 28.59 -20.12
C LYS A 104 -12.50 27.74 -20.37
N GLY A 105 -12.30 26.69 -19.60
CA GLY A 105 -11.13 25.81 -19.73
C GLY A 105 -10.93 24.87 -18.54
N ALA A 106 -10.05 23.90 -18.71
CA ALA A 106 -9.70 22.98 -17.63
C ALA A 106 -8.78 23.67 -16.62
N LEU A 107 -8.73 23.18 -15.38
CA LEU A 107 -7.85 23.71 -14.36
C LEU A 107 -6.36 23.63 -14.78
N PRO A 108 -5.52 24.60 -14.39
CA PRO A 108 -4.11 24.61 -14.77
C PRO A 108 -3.38 23.33 -14.32
N PRO A 109 -2.55 22.71 -15.18
CA PRO A 109 -1.69 21.62 -14.75
C PRO A 109 -0.49 22.19 -13.98
N VAL A 110 0.24 21.30 -13.31
CA VAL A 110 1.55 21.59 -12.72
C VAL A 110 2.58 20.67 -13.35
N ILE A 111 3.72 21.23 -13.73
CA ILE A 111 4.90 20.45 -14.12
C ILE A 111 6.09 20.79 -13.23
N LYS A 112 6.87 19.78 -12.87
CA LYS A 112 8.03 19.90 -12.00
C LYS A 112 9.21 19.17 -12.60
N LEU A 113 10.37 19.80 -12.56
CA LEU A 113 11.65 19.17 -12.89
C LEU A 113 12.35 18.78 -11.59
N ASP A 114 13.11 17.68 -11.61
CA ASP A 114 13.90 17.23 -10.46
C ASP A 114 15.05 18.18 -10.10
N ARG A 115 15.39 19.11 -11.00
CA ARG A 115 16.48 20.08 -10.84
C ARG A 115 16.18 21.41 -11.53
N THR A 116 16.86 22.46 -11.07
CA THR A 116 16.77 23.83 -11.61
C THR A 116 17.96 24.23 -12.48
N ALA A 117 19.02 23.41 -12.52
CA ALA A 117 20.18 23.61 -13.36
C ALA A 117 20.68 22.29 -13.97
N PHE A 118 21.30 22.37 -15.15
CA PHE A 118 21.83 21.20 -15.86
C PHE A 118 23.19 21.54 -16.51
N THR A 119 24.21 20.71 -16.33
CA THR A 119 25.53 20.94 -16.90
C THR A 119 25.53 20.74 -18.41
N ILE A 120 26.03 21.74 -19.16
CA ILE A 120 26.06 21.66 -20.62
C ILE A 120 27.07 20.63 -21.13
N LYS A 121 26.82 20.10 -22.34
CA LYS A 121 27.66 19.15 -23.10
C LYS A 121 28.02 17.89 -22.34
N THR A 122 27.23 17.55 -21.32
CA THR A 122 27.49 16.47 -20.39
C THR A 122 26.21 15.65 -20.29
N ALA A 123 26.32 14.32 -20.44
CA ALA A 123 25.16 13.45 -20.48
C ALA A 123 24.65 13.18 -19.05
N GLY A 124 23.35 13.31 -18.84
CA GLY A 124 22.71 13.00 -17.56
C GLY A 124 21.24 12.61 -17.72
N ASN A 125 20.60 12.28 -16.61
CA ASN A 125 19.15 12.03 -16.57
C ASN A 125 18.40 13.28 -16.14
N LEU A 126 17.20 13.47 -16.65
CA LEU A 126 16.28 14.54 -16.25
C LEU A 126 14.90 13.95 -15.99
N THR A 127 14.30 14.26 -14.84
CA THR A 127 12.94 13.79 -14.52
C THR A 127 11.96 14.95 -14.59
N LEU A 128 10.81 14.70 -15.22
CA LEU A 128 9.68 15.62 -15.28
C LEU A 128 8.43 14.94 -14.73
N ASP A 129 7.83 15.55 -13.71
CA ASP A 129 6.52 15.17 -13.18
C ASP A 129 5.45 16.10 -13.70
N PHE A 130 4.37 15.53 -14.24
CA PHE A 130 3.17 16.22 -14.68
C PHE A 130 1.98 15.85 -13.78
N TYR A 131 1.22 16.86 -13.39
CA TYR A 131 -0.01 16.75 -12.62
C TYR A 131 -1.13 17.48 -13.36
N ALA A 132 -2.18 16.76 -13.75
CA ALA A 132 -3.37 17.34 -14.35
C ALA A 132 -4.14 18.18 -13.32
N GLY A 133 -4.55 19.39 -13.70
CA GLY A 133 -5.30 20.30 -12.83
C GLY A 133 -6.66 19.76 -12.37
N GLN A 134 -7.28 18.91 -13.18
CA GLN A 134 -8.51 18.19 -12.83
C GLN A 134 -8.44 16.75 -13.34
N ARG A 135 -9.11 15.85 -12.60
CA ARG A 135 -9.19 14.43 -12.95
C ARG A 135 -10.11 14.26 -14.17
N SER A 136 -9.84 13.30 -15.05
CA SER A 136 -10.70 12.98 -16.20
C SER A 136 -10.31 11.62 -16.81
N PRO A 137 -11.27 10.85 -17.36
CA PRO A 137 -10.93 9.70 -18.21
C PRO A 137 -10.42 10.17 -19.58
N MET A 138 -9.84 9.26 -20.37
CA MET A 138 -9.43 9.47 -21.77
C MET A 138 -8.68 10.79 -22.00
N THR A 139 -7.82 11.17 -21.05
CA THR A 139 -7.11 12.44 -21.05
C THR A 139 -6.02 12.43 -22.11
N THR A 140 -5.93 13.53 -22.86
CA THR A 140 -4.78 13.78 -23.75
C THR A 140 -3.84 14.78 -23.09
N VAL A 141 -2.54 14.48 -23.03
CA VAL A 141 -1.51 15.36 -22.47
C VAL A 141 -0.50 15.68 -23.55
N THR A 142 -0.20 16.97 -23.73
CA THR A 142 0.85 17.44 -24.62
C THR A 142 2.00 18.01 -23.78
N ILE A 143 3.21 17.49 -23.96
CA ILE A 143 4.42 18.01 -23.31
C ILE A 143 5.40 18.43 -24.41
N ARG A 144 5.74 19.71 -24.45
CA ARG A 144 6.80 20.25 -25.27
C ARG A 144 8.13 20.17 -24.53
N VAL A 145 9.02 19.38 -25.08
CA VAL A 145 10.43 19.31 -24.70
C VAL A 145 11.20 20.33 -25.54
N PRO A 146 11.98 21.24 -24.94
CA PRO A 146 12.68 22.29 -25.68
C PRO A 146 13.73 21.73 -26.64
N GLU A 147 14.13 22.55 -27.63
CA GLU A 147 15.24 22.21 -28.53
C GLU A 147 16.54 21.94 -27.74
N GLY A 148 17.37 21.03 -28.25
CA GLY A 148 18.61 20.60 -27.59
C GLY A 148 18.46 19.38 -26.68
N ILE A 149 17.24 18.92 -26.40
CA ILE A 149 16.99 17.66 -25.68
C ILE A 149 16.42 16.62 -26.67
N ALA A 150 17.17 15.54 -26.88
CA ALA A 150 16.76 14.45 -27.75
C ALA A 150 15.76 13.52 -27.03
N VAL A 151 14.63 13.26 -27.67
CA VAL A 151 13.61 12.35 -27.16
C VAL A 151 13.26 11.33 -28.24
N THR A 152 13.25 10.07 -27.85
CA THR A 152 12.96 8.89 -28.66
C THR A 152 12.10 7.94 -27.85
N LEU A 153 11.57 6.90 -28.50
CA LEU A 153 10.79 5.88 -27.78
C LEU A 153 11.65 4.99 -26.85
N ASP A 154 12.99 5.05 -26.97
CA ASP A 154 13.94 4.15 -26.32
C ASP A 154 14.79 4.83 -25.23
N ASN A 155 15.02 6.15 -25.32
CA ASN A 155 15.79 6.91 -24.33
C ASN A 155 14.90 7.64 -23.32
N THR A 156 13.60 7.36 -23.28
CA THR A 156 12.67 8.00 -22.35
C THR A 156 11.74 6.96 -21.75
N THR A 157 11.63 7.00 -20.43
CA THR A 157 10.68 6.18 -19.68
C THR A 157 9.49 7.01 -19.23
N VAL A 158 8.40 6.30 -18.94
CA VAL A 158 7.15 6.86 -18.43
C VAL A 158 6.59 5.97 -17.33
N ASN A 159 6.05 6.60 -16.28
CA ASN A 159 5.22 5.96 -15.27
C ASN A 159 3.92 6.74 -15.14
N VAL A 160 2.82 6.14 -15.61
CA VAL A 160 1.48 6.72 -15.58
C VAL A 160 0.77 6.27 -14.31
N ILE A 161 0.31 7.23 -13.50
CA ILE A 161 -0.44 7.04 -12.23
C ILE A 161 0.15 5.98 -11.27
N GLY A 162 1.47 5.74 -11.33
CA GLY A 162 2.14 4.78 -10.46
C GLY A 162 2.09 3.31 -10.90
N ARG A 163 1.74 3.00 -12.16
CA ARG A 163 1.71 1.61 -12.68
C ARG A 163 3.07 0.93 -12.81
N GLY A 164 4.15 1.67 -12.57
CA GLY A 164 5.52 1.24 -12.79
C GLY A 164 6.11 1.89 -14.05
N GLU A 165 7.44 1.93 -14.10
CA GLU A 165 8.19 2.56 -15.18
C GLU A 165 8.31 1.62 -16.40
N VAL A 166 8.04 2.15 -17.58
CA VAL A 166 8.27 1.48 -18.88
C VAL A 166 8.90 2.46 -19.86
N ILE A 167 9.66 1.98 -20.85
CA ILE A 167 10.08 2.82 -21.97
C ILE A 167 8.85 3.27 -22.78
N LEU A 168 8.91 4.45 -23.42
CA LEU A 168 7.78 5.01 -24.17
C LEU A 168 7.18 4.04 -25.21
N ARG A 169 8.02 3.24 -25.90
CA ARG A 169 7.54 2.24 -26.88
C ARG A 169 6.58 1.21 -26.27
N ASP A 170 6.73 0.91 -25.00
CA ASP A 170 6.01 -0.17 -24.31
C ASP A 170 4.81 0.34 -23.50
N LEU A 171 4.55 1.65 -23.46
CA LEU A 171 3.35 2.20 -22.82
C LEU A 171 2.04 1.53 -23.29
N PRO A 172 1.80 1.28 -24.60
CA PRO A 172 0.59 0.56 -25.04
C PRO A 172 0.56 -0.92 -24.64
N LYS A 173 1.70 -1.50 -24.26
CA LYS A 173 1.83 -2.91 -23.87
C LYS A 173 1.82 -3.12 -22.35
N GLN A 174 1.95 -2.04 -21.57
CA GLN A 174 1.90 -2.12 -20.12
C GLN A 174 0.55 -2.68 -19.67
N SER A 175 0.57 -3.57 -18.69
CA SER A 175 -0.65 -4.18 -18.16
C SER A 175 -1.61 -3.13 -17.59
N ILE A 176 -2.89 -3.25 -17.95
CA ILE A 176 -3.96 -2.47 -17.31
C ILE A 176 -4.40 -3.08 -15.97
N GLY A 177 -3.92 -4.28 -15.64
CA GLY A 177 -4.38 -5.12 -14.54
C GLY A 177 -5.42 -6.16 -15.00
N ARG A 178 -5.81 -7.07 -14.10
CA ARG A 178 -6.96 -7.96 -14.33
C ARG A 178 -8.28 -7.19 -14.23
N THR A 179 -9.14 -7.41 -15.23
CA THR A 179 -10.47 -6.78 -15.34
C THR A 179 -11.49 -7.77 -15.90
N GLY A 180 -12.77 -7.52 -15.64
CA GLY A 180 -13.86 -8.10 -16.43
C GLY A 180 -13.93 -7.48 -17.83
N THR A 181 -14.77 -8.05 -18.70
CA THR A 181 -14.82 -7.68 -20.12
C THR A 181 -15.35 -6.27 -20.38
N ASN A 182 -16.11 -5.70 -19.44
CA ASN A 182 -16.80 -4.40 -19.61
C ASN A 182 -15.93 -3.19 -19.20
N TYR A 183 -14.67 -3.40 -18.81
CA TYR A 183 -13.75 -2.28 -18.56
C TYR A 183 -13.36 -1.61 -19.90
N SER A 184 -13.43 -0.29 -19.92
CA SER A 184 -13.33 0.50 -21.16
C SER A 184 -11.91 0.59 -21.73
N TYR A 185 -10.89 0.51 -20.88
CA TYR A 185 -9.50 0.60 -21.32
C TYR A 185 -8.97 -0.76 -21.72
N LYS A 186 -8.26 -0.84 -22.85
CA LYS A 186 -7.58 -2.04 -23.34
C LYS A 186 -6.04 -1.93 -23.28
N LYS A 187 -5.53 -0.75 -22.94
CA LYS A 187 -4.13 -0.39 -22.75
C LYS A 187 -4.05 0.84 -21.84
N VAL A 188 -2.86 1.14 -21.30
CA VAL A 188 -2.64 2.29 -20.42
C VAL A 188 -2.76 3.62 -21.18
N GLY A 189 -2.31 3.66 -22.43
CA GLY A 189 -2.40 4.81 -23.31
C GLY A 189 -1.49 4.68 -24.53
N ASP A 190 -1.49 5.70 -25.38
CA ASP A 190 -0.56 5.84 -26.50
C ASP A 190 0.36 7.04 -26.29
N VAL A 191 1.50 7.04 -26.99
CA VAL A 191 2.40 8.20 -27.08
C VAL A 191 2.83 8.44 -28.53
N GLU A 192 2.73 9.68 -28.96
CA GLU A 192 3.21 10.17 -30.26
C GLU A 192 4.35 11.19 -30.04
N ILE A 193 5.43 11.06 -30.81
CA ILE A 193 6.55 12.01 -30.82
C ILE A 193 6.51 12.81 -32.11
N ARG A 194 6.35 14.14 -32.02
CA ARG A 194 6.30 15.05 -33.18
C ARG A 194 7.35 16.15 -33.06
N LYS A 195 8.14 16.37 -34.10
CA LYS A 195 9.04 17.53 -34.18
C LYS A 195 8.24 18.82 -34.40
N ASP A 196 8.57 19.89 -33.69
CA ASP A 196 7.92 21.21 -33.82
C ASP A 196 8.95 22.29 -34.20
N GLY A 197 9.75 21.99 -35.24
CA GLY A 197 10.81 22.86 -35.72
C GLY A 197 11.79 23.27 -34.60
N LYS A 198 12.09 24.58 -34.54
CA LYS A 198 12.97 25.17 -33.50
C LYS A 198 12.32 25.28 -32.11
N LYS A 199 11.06 24.89 -31.96
CA LYS A 199 10.41 24.86 -30.63
C LYS A 199 10.69 23.56 -29.87
N GLY A 200 11.38 22.60 -30.49
CA GLY A 200 11.74 21.32 -29.89
C GLY A 200 10.86 20.16 -30.32
N THR A 201 10.49 19.30 -29.39
CA THR A 201 9.76 18.04 -29.63
C THR A 201 8.50 17.99 -28.79
N LEU A 202 7.37 17.60 -29.38
CA LEU A 202 6.11 17.36 -28.68
C LEU A 202 5.96 15.87 -28.39
N LEU A 203 5.65 15.56 -27.13
CA LEU A 203 5.16 14.27 -26.68
C LEU A 203 3.65 14.41 -26.46
N ILE A 204 2.87 13.62 -27.18
CA ILE A 204 1.41 13.65 -27.11
C ILE A 204 0.95 12.30 -26.60
N PHE A 205 0.55 12.27 -25.33
CA PHE A 205 -0.05 11.10 -24.70
C PHE A 205 -1.55 11.12 -24.90
N LYS A 206 -2.16 9.97 -25.24
CA LYS A 206 -3.60 9.84 -25.52
C LYS A 206 -4.20 8.69 -24.73
N ASP A 207 -5.51 8.77 -24.51
CA ASP A 207 -6.33 7.74 -23.87
C ASP A 207 -5.90 7.38 -22.44
N LEU A 208 -5.41 8.36 -21.67
CA LEU A 208 -4.97 8.15 -20.28
C LEU A 208 -6.13 8.23 -19.28
N ASP A 209 -6.18 7.31 -18.31
CA ASP A 209 -7.12 7.38 -17.19
C ASP A 209 -6.52 8.12 -15.99
N PHE A 210 -6.94 9.37 -15.76
CA PHE A 210 -6.52 10.18 -14.60
C PHE A 210 -7.62 10.31 -13.54
N ARG A 211 -8.64 9.44 -13.54
CA ARG A 211 -9.64 9.40 -12.46
C ARG A 211 -9.04 8.97 -11.12
N PRO A 212 -8.07 8.01 -11.07
CA PRO A 212 -7.31 7.74 -9.85
C PRO A 212 -6.33 8.85 -9.53
N SER A 213 -6.03 9.05 -8.25
CA SER A 213 -5.04 10.03 -7.77
C SER A 213 -3.94 9.31 -7.01
N ASN A 214 -2.75 9.22 -7.59
CA ASN A 214 -1.64 8.40 -7.12
C ASN A 214 -0.31 9.17 -7.23
N GLY A 215 -0.26 10.42 -6.77
CA GLY A 215 0.88 11.33 -6.99
C GLY A 215 0.95 11.86 -8.44
N PRO A 216 2.15 12.01 -9.06
CA PRO A 216 2.26 12.45 -10.45
C PRO A 216 1.44 11.59 -11.42
N ASP A 217 0.67 12.24 -12.30
CA ASP A 217 -0.13 11.57 -13.32
C ASP A 217 0.74 10.95 -14.40
N ILE A 218 1.80 11.68 -14.80
CA ILE A 218 2.86 11.20 -15.66
C ILE A 218 4.19 11.58 -15.01
N ARG A 219 5.07 10.60 -14.79
CA ARG A 219 6.50 10.83 -14.52
C ARG A 219 7.30 10.39 -15.73
N LEU A 220 8.08 11.30 -16.31
CA LEU A 220 9.00 11.02 -17.41
C LEU A 220 10.44 11.06 -16.92
N CYS A 221 11.26 10.10 -17.35
CA CYS A 221 12.71 10.19 -17.21
C CYS A 221 13.35 10.23 -18.60
N PHE A 222 14.03 11.33 -18.90
CA PHE A 222 14.82 11.49 -20.12
C PHE A 222 16.24 11.03 -19.84
N HIS A 223 16.71 10.02 -20.56
CA HIS A 223 18.04 9.45 -20.38
C HIS A 223 19.05 10.00 -21.38
N GLY A 224 20.28 10.21 -20.92
CA GLY A 224 21.38 10.68 -21.77
C GLY A 224 21.18 12.09 -22.32
N VAL A 225 20.48 12.95 -21.58
CA VAL A 225 20.29 14.36 -21.92
C VAL A 225 21.64 15.07 -21.90
N ALA A 226 22.03 15.66 -23.02
CA ALA A 226 23.24 16.47 -23.14
C ALA A 226 22.91 17.76 -23.88
N ILE A 227 22.61 18.81 -23.11
CA ILE A 227 22.22 20.11 -23.68
C ILE A 227 23.43 20.84 -24.30
N PRO A 228 23.26 21.54 -25.43
CA PRO A 228 24.41 22.03 -26.21
C PRO A 228 25.05 23.31 -25.66
N GLU A 229 24.24 24.23 -25.12
CA GLU A 229 24.65 25.61 -24.81
C GLU A 229 24.06 26.12 -23.49
N LYS A 230 24.67 27.18 -22.95
CA LYS A 230 24.16 27.89 -21.78
C LYS A 230 22.83 28.58 -22.14
N GLY A 231 21.83 28.50 -21.26
CA GLY A 231 20.55 29.18 -21.48
C GLY A 231 19.41 28.55 -20.70
N ASN A 232 18.21 29.10 -20.87
CA ASN A 232 17.00 28.58 -20.24
C ASN A 232 16.35 27.52 -21.13
N TYR A 233 16.09 26.34 -20.57
CA TYR A 233 15.38 25.26 -21.24
C TYR A 233 14.01 25.12 -20.60
N THR A 234 12.99 25.64 -21.29
CA THR A 234 11.62 25.68 -20.79
C THR A 234 10.80 24.56 -21.40
N PHE A 235 10.26 23.70 -20.54
CA PHE A 235 9.22 22.74 -20.88
C PHE A 235 7.86 23.43 -20.81
N GLU A 236 6.97 23.04 -21.70
CA GLU A 236 5.57 23.46 -21.69
C GLU A 236 4.69 22.22 -21.61
N ALA A 237 3.60 22.28 -20.87
CA ALA A 237 2.61 21.20 -20.87
C ALA A 237 1.18 21.72 -20.76
N ASP A 238 0.28 21.05 -21.46
CA ASP A 238 -1.16 21.25 -21.41
C ASP A 238 -1.88 19.91 -21.55
N TYR A 239 -3.16 19.87 -21.21
CA TYR A 239 -3.98 18.67 -21.34
C TYR A 239 -5.42 18.99 -21.74
N ILE A 240 -6.11 17.96 -22.22
CA ILE A 240 -7.50 17.99 -22.66
C ILE A 240 -8.28 16.95 -21.87
N THR A 241 -9.33 17.39 -21.17
CA THR A 241 -10.29 16.50 -20.51
C THR A 241 -11.27 15.91 -21.51
N SER A 242 -11.86 14.76 -21.20
CA SER A 242 -12.93 14.17 -22.03
C SER A 242 -14.31 14.28 -21.37
N GLN A 243 -14.35 14.21 -20.04
CA GLN A 243 -15.55 14.28 -19.22
C GLN A 243 -15.29 15.15 -17.99
N PRO A 244 -16.35 15.73 -17.39
CA PRO A 244 -17.72 15.84 -17.92
C PRO A 244 -17.83 16.78 -19.14
N GLU A 245 -16.81 17.61 -19.36
CA GLU A 245 -16.68 18.50 -20.51
C GLU A 245 -15.34 18.28 -21.20
N VAL A 246 -15.30 18.52 -22.51
CA VAL A 246 -14.05 18.58 -23.26
C VAL A 246 -13.47 19.98 -23.11
N LEU A 247 -12.44 20.11 -22.28
CA LEU A 247 -11.82 21.39 -21.94
C LEU A 247 -10.32 21.33 -22.15
N HIS A 248 -9.77 22.41 -22.67
CA HIS A 248 -8.32 22.61 -22.78
C HIS A 248 -7.83 23.32 -21.53
N SER A 249 -6.74 22.83 -20.97
CA SER A 249 -6.03 23.53 -19.90
C SER A 249 -5.22 24.69 -20.45
N PRO A 250 -4.86 25.68 -19.63
CA PRO A 250 -3.77 26.57 -19.99
C PRO A 250 -2.44 25.81 -20.02
N VAL A 251 -1.43 26.42 -20.64
CA VAL A 251 -0.06 25.91 -20.65
C VAL A 251 0.60 26.19 -19.29
N ALA A 252 1.18 25.16 -18.69
CA ALA A 252 2.11 25.27 -17.55
C ALA A 252 3.55 25.18 -18.05
N THR A 253 4.48 25.78 -17.31
CA THR A 253 5.91 25.78 -17.67
C THR A 253 6.80 25.38 -16.51
N ALA A 254 7.90 24.71 -16.80
CA ALA A 254 9.00 24.46 -15.88
C ALA A 254 10.31 24.69 -16.63
N THR A 255 11.27 25.35 -15.99
CA THR A 255 12.52 25.76 -16.62
C THR A 255 13.70 25.34 -15.76
N PHE A 256 14.75 24.84 -16.39
CA PHE A 256 16.08 24.75 -15.78
C PHE A 256 17.06 25.65 -16.57
N GLU A 257 18.13 26.09 -15.90
CA GLU A 257 19.25 26.80 -16.53
C GLU A 257 20.34 25.81 -16.95
N GLY A 258 20.72 25.80 -18.22
CA GLY A 258 21.93 25.16 -18.70
C GLY A 258 23.15 25.94 -18.22
N VAL A 259 24.03 25.33 -17.45
CA VAL A 259 25.21 25.96 -16.82
C VAL A 259 26.51 25.27 -17.22
N THR A 260 27.63 25.98 -17.13
CA THR A 260 28.96 25.42 -17.43
C THR A 260 29.50 24.58 -16.28
N THR A 261 29.15 24.89 -15.04
CA THR A 261 29.62 24.17 -13.85
C THR A 261 28.88 22.85 -13.65
N VAL A 262 29.46 21.97 -12.82
CA VAL A 262 28.81 20.73 -12.36
C VAL A 262 27.54 21.09 -11.57
N SER A 263 26.38 20.62 -12.02
CA SER A 263 25.09 20.95 -11.40
C SER A 263 24.35 19.73 -10.84
N ASP A 264 24.92 18.54 -11.01
CA ASP A 264 24.38 17.25 -10.58
C ASP A 264 25.18 16.64 -9.42
N PHE A 265 25.99 17.46 -8.72
CA PHE A 265 26.70 17.03 -7.52
C PHE A 265 25.71 16.66 -6.42
N THR A 266 25.58 15.35 -6.18
CA THR A 266 24.50 14.80 -5.36
C THR A 266 25.08 13.87 -4.31
N ARG A 267 24.49 13.91 -3.11
CA ARG A 267 24.85 13.00 -2.03
C ARG A 267 24.17 11.65 -2.24
N THR A 268 24.88 10.56 -2.04
CA THR A 268 24.30 9.22 -1.95
C THR A 268 23.57 9.09 -0.62
N PRO A 269 22.23 8.88 -0.60
CA PRO A 269 21.53 8.59 0.65
C PRO A 269 21.96 7.23 1.20
N LEU A 270 21.87 7.08 2.53
CA LEU A 270 21.97 5.76 3.13
C LEU A 270 20.75 4.95 2.69
N GLN A 271 20.96 3.86 1.95
CA GLN A 271 19.89 3.05 1.33
C GLN A 271 19.85 1.61 1.84
N ALA A 272 20.45 1.34 3.00
CA ALA A 272 20.42 0.00 3.56
C ALA A 272 18.98 -0.44 3.80
N PHE A 273 18.61 -1.63 3.31
CA PHE A 273 17.23 -2.13 3.42
C PHE A 273 16.81 -2.37 4.89
N THR A 274 17.76 -2.77 5.75
CA THR A 274 17.53 -2.99 7.18
C THR A 274 18.38 -2.03 8.02
N TYR A 275 17.78 -1.45 9.04
CA TYR A 275 18.43 -0.54 9.98
C TYR A 275 19.50 -1.26 10.82
N LYS A 276 20.64 -0.61 11.04
CA LYS A 276 21.63 -1.07 12.02
C LYS A 276 21.89 0.02 13.05
N LYS A 277 21.68 -0.31 14.32
CA LYS A 277 21.86 0.60 15.46
C LYS A 277 23.24 1.27 15.50
N ASN A 278 24.29 0.50 15.20
CA ASN A 278 25.68 0.93 15.38
C ASN A 278 26.33 1.40 14.06
N TRP A 279 25.56 1.96 13.13
CA TRP A 279 26.19 2.49 11.93
C TRP A 279 27.18 3.59 12.23
N ASP A 280 28.27 3.58 11.48
CA ASP A 280 29.12 4.73 11.35
C ASP A 280 28.40 5.80 10.51
N LEU A 281 27.88 6.83 11.19
CA LEU A 281 27.23 7.98 10.56
C LEU A 281 28.19 9.17 10.40
N SER A 282 29.50 8.95 10.56
CA SER A 282 30.57 9.95 10.40
C SER A 282 31.10 10.07 8.97
N PHE A 283 30.46 9.39 8.01
CA PHE A 283 30.82 9.46 6.60
C PHE A 283 29.61 9.62 5.69
N THR A 284 29.87 10.14 4.49
CA THR A 284 28.91 10.18 3.39
C THR A 284 29.66 10.16 2.05
N SER A 285 28.96 9.79 0.99
CA SER A 285 29.51 9.76 -0.37
C SER A 285 28.69 10.62 -1.31
N PHE A 286 29.33 11.01 -2.41
CA PHE A 286 28.76 11.88 -3.44
C PHE A 286 29.09 11.33 -4.82
N TYR A 287 28.20 11.62 -5.77
CA TYR A 287 28.40 11.36 -7.18
C TYR A 287 28.08 12.62 -8.00
N TRP A 288 28.69 12.74 -9.18
CA TRP A 288 28.47 13.83 -10.14
C TRP A 288 28.92 13.38 -11.52
N THR A 289 28.56 14.11 -12.57
CA THR A 289 29.17 13.82 -13.88
C THR A 289 30.57 14.42 -13.98
N ALA A 290 31.57 13.59 -14.29
CA ALA A 290 32.98 13.98 -14.36
C ALA A 290 33.22 15.22 -15.26
N PRO A 291 33.90 16.26 -14.74
CA PRO A 291 34.28 17.45 -15.52
C PRO A 291 35.16 17.11 -16.73
N ARG A 292 34.91 17.75 -17.88
CA ARG A 292 35.75 17.55 -19.07
C ARG A 292 37.03 18.38 -19.02
N ASN A 293 38.16 17.71 -19.26
CA ASN A 293 39.50 18.33 -19.34
C ASN A 293 39.88 19.15 -18.10
N ALA A 294 39.34 18.80 -16.92
CA ALA A 294 39.70 19.48 -15.69
C ALA A 294 41.18 19.24 -15.35
N GLU A 295 41.83 20.26 -14.80
CA GLU A 295 43.18 20.15 -14.23
C GLU A 295 43.13 19.51 -12.84
N SER A 296 42.09 19.84 -12.07
CA SER A 296 41.85 19.26 -10.74
C SER A 296 40.40 19.44 -10.30
N VAL A 297 39.93 18.52 -9.46
CA VAL A 297 38.65 18.59 -8.77
C VAL A 297 38.93 18.49 -7.28
N THR A 298 38.37 19.40 -6.48
CA THR A 298 38.52 19.39 -5.02
C THR A 298 37.16 19.38 -4.35
N LEU A 299 36.90 18.40 -3.49
CA LEU A 299 35.73 18.41 -2.61
C LEU A 299 35.96 19.38 -1.44
N LEU A 300 35.07 20.34 -1.29
CA LEU A 300 35.06 21.31 -0.19
C LEU A 300 33.93 20.97 0.77
N LEU A 301 34.18 21.19 2.06
CA LEU A 301 33.18 21.09 3.12
C LEU A 301 33.07 22.41 3.88
N SER A 302 31.88 22.68 4.41
CA SER A 302 31.57 23.80 5.29
C SER A 302 30.84 23.31 6.54
N GLU A 303 31.23 23.84 7.69
CA GLU A 303 30.66 23.54 9.02
C GLU A 303 29.75 24.64 9.55
N ASP A 304 29.68 25.77 8.84
CA ASP A 304 29.03 27.01 9.26
C ASP A 304 27.96 27.48 8.26
N LYS A 305 27.30 26.52 7.62
CA LYS A 305 26.21 26.71 6.65
C LYS A 305 26.67 27.45 5.39
N GLY A 306 27.84 27.10 4.87
CA GLY A 306 28.38 27.60 3.61
C GLY A 306 29.11 28.94 3.71
N ARG A 307 29.39 29.45 4.92
CA ARG A 307 30.09 30.73 5.11
C ARG A 307 31.59 30.59 4.89
N THR A 308 32.18 29.51 5.39
CA THR A 308 33.59 29.16 5.17
C THR A 308 33.72 27.75 4.61
N TRP A 309 34.73 27.54 3.76
CA TRP A 309 34.94 26.29 3.02
C TRP A 309 36.38 25.80 3.21
N LYS A 310 36.55 24.51 3.51
CA LYS A 310 37.85 23.85 3.64
C LYS A 310 37.90 22.58 2.79
N PRO A 311 39.07 22.22 2.22
CA PRO A 311 39.21 20.97 1.48
C PRO A 311 38.95 19.73 2.34
N VAL A 312 38.21 18.77 1.80
CA VAL A 312 38.13 17.41 2.35
C VAL A 312 39.44 16.69 2.02
N ARG A 313 40.03 16.01 3.00
CA ARG A 313 41.25 15.19 2.80
C ARG A 313 40.89 13.87 2.10
N THR A 314 40.57 13.94 0.82
CA THR A 314 40.33 12.79 -0.06
C THR A 314 41.09 13.01 -1.38
N GLY A 315 41.64 11.94 -1.94
CA GLY A 315 42.20 11.98 -3.30
C GLY A 315 41.05 11.97 -4.30
N ILE A 316 41.05 12.90 -5.25
CA ILE A 316 40.10 12.95 -6.36
C ILE A 316 40.93 13.22 -7.61
N LEU A 317 40.86 12.31 -8.58
CA LEU A 317 41.44 12.51 -9.91
C LEU A 317 40.52 13.43 -10.73
N PRO A 318 41.04 14.17 -11.73
CA PRO A 318 40.23 15.12 -12.49
C PRO A 318 39.03 14.50 -13.24
N ASP A 319 39.10 13.20 -13.55
CA ASP A 319 38.10 12.40 -14.24
C ASP A 319 37.24 11.53 -13.31
N ASP A 320 37.44 11.62 -11.98
CA ASP A 320 36.57 10.95 -11.03
C ASP A 320 35.14 11.55 -11.04
N ASP A 321 34.16 10.68 -10.84
CA ASP A 321 32.73 10.98 -10.74
C ASP A 321 32.17 10.68 -9.33
N PHE A 322 33.05 10.39 -8.37
CA PHE A 322 32.71 9.96 -7.03
C PHE A 322 33.73 10.44 -5.99
N ALA A 323 33.26 10.77 -4.78
CA ALA A 323 34.11 10.95 -3.62
C ALA A 323 33.36 10.66 -2.32
N ALA A 324 34.12 10.40 -1.25
CA ALA A 324 33.60 10.28 0.10
C ALA A 324 34.22 11.31 1.05
N ALA A 325 33.43 11.77 2.00
CA ALA A 325 33.88 12.54 3.15
C ALA A 325 33.66 11.69 4.40
N GLY A 326 34.72 11.44 5.16
CA GLY A 326 34.67 10.68 6.41
C GLY A 326 35.32 11.43 7.58
N ARG A 327 35.21 10.87 8.79
CA ARG A 327 35.65 11.50 10.05
C ARG A 327 34.91 12.83 10.33
N LEU A 328 33.64 12.89 9.97
CA LEU A 328 32.75 14.00 10.28
C LEU A 328 32.35 13.95 11.76
N ASN A 329 32.20 15.10 12.40
CA ASN A 329 31.73 15.14 13.79
C ASN A 329 30.26 14.69 13.82
N PRO A 330 29.84 13.87 14.78
CA PRO A 330 28.44 13.45 14.88
C PRO A 330 27.53 14.64 15.23
N ASN A 331 26.26 14.54 14.80
CA ASN A 331 25.17 15.47 15.09
C ASN A 331 25.44 16.90 14.56
N GLN A 332 26.12 16.99 13.42
CA GLN A 332 26.49 18.25 12.79
C GLN A 332 26.01 18.32 11.34
N LEU A 333 25.48 19.50 10.97
CA LEU A 333 25.11 19.83 9.60
C LEU A 333 26.33 20.30 8.82
N TYR A 334 26.54 19.70 7.66
CA TYR A 334 27.60 20.03 6.71
C TYR A 334 27.00 20.45 5.36
N ALA A 335 27.68 21.38 4.69
CA ALA A 335 27.50 21.66 3.27
C ALA A 335 28.73 21.21 2.50
N PHE A 336 28.53 20.65 1.30
CA PHE A 336 29.58 20.17 0.42
C PHE A 336 29.40 20.76 -0.98
N LYS A 337 30.51 21.01 -1.66
CA LYS A 337 30.55 21.38 -3.08
C LYS A 337 31.88 20.97 -3.69
N LEU A 338 31.93 20.87 -5.00
CA LEU A 338 33.17 20.72 -5.75
C LEU A 338 33.72 22.10 -6.12
N LEU A 339 35.05 22.19 -6.17
CA LEU A 339 35.78 23.25 -6.85
C LEU A 339 36.58 22.60 -7.99
N VAL A 340 36.16 22.89 -9.22
CA VAL A 340 36.79 22.41 -10.45
C VAL A 340 37.70 23.51 -10.99
N LYS A 341 38.96 23.17 -11.28
CA LYS A 341 39.93 24.07 -11.93
C LYS A 341 40.30 23.56 -13.31
N GLY A 342 40.38 24.46 -14.28
CA GLY A 342 40.63 24.14 -15.69
C GLY A 342 39.47 23.38 -16.34
N GLY A 343 39.60 23.15 -17.64
CA GLY A 343 38.61 22.41 -18.43
C GLY A 343 37.30 23.15 -18.71
N ASP A 344 36.35 22.43 -19.28
CA ASP A 344 35.09 23.00 -19.79
C ASP A 344 34.09 23.31 -18.67
N ASN A 345 34.27 22.69 -17.50
CA ASN A 345 33.36 22.79 -16.36
C ASN A 345 33.97 23.52 -15.14
N GLN A 346 34.93 24.41 -15.38
CA GLN A 346 35.59 25.18 -14.33
C GLN A 346 34.59 25.97 -13.46
N GLY A 347 34.78 25.93 -12.14
CA GLY A 347 33.99 26.69 -11.17
C GLY A 347 33.55 25.86 -9.98
N GLU A 348 32.57 26.38 -9.24
CA GLU A 348 31.97 25.69 -8.10
C GLU A 348 30.72 24.91 -8.53
N SER A 349 30.54 23.70 -8.00
CA SER A 349 29.30 22.95 -8.22
C SER A 349 28.12 23.52 -7.43
N ASN A 350 26.93 22.96 -7.65
CA ASN A 350 25.83 23.06 -6.68
C ASN A 350 26.23 22.50 -5.30
N ILE A 351 25.49 22.88 -4.26
CA ILE A 351 25.73 22.46 -2.88
C ILE A 351 24.89 21.22 -2.55
N ALA A 352 25.54 20.20 -1.98
CA ALA A 352 24.89 19.08 -1.33
C ALA A 352 24.97 19.21 0.19
N TRP A 353 23.92 18.81 0.90
CA TRP A 353 23.86 18.91 2.37
C TRP A 353 23.88 17.52 3.01
N PHE A 354 24.38 17.46 4.25
CA PHE A 354 24.38 16.24 5.05
C PHE A 354 24.32 16.57 6.54
N TYR A 355 23.34 16.00 7.24
CA TYR A 355 23.37 15.95 8.70
C TYR A 355 24.00 14.63 9.12
N SER A 356 25.18 14.71 9.71
CA SER A 356 25.90 13.55 10.24
C SER A 356 25.29 13.10 11.58
N GLY A 357 25.17 11.80 11.82
CA GLY A 357 24.59 11.27 13.05
C GLY A 357 23.05 11.28 13.09
N LEU A 358 22.50 11.44 14.29
CA LEU A 358 21.07 11.35 14.59
C LEU A 358 20.56 12.71 15.03
N GLN A 359 19.70 13.35 14.24
CA GLN A 359 19.17 14.66 14.63
C GLN A 359 18.06 14.45 15.68
N ASP A 360 18.29 14.88 16.92
CA ASP A 360 17.22 14.91 17.93
C ASP A 360 16.10 15.83 17.43
N ILE A 361 14.90 15.26 17.33
CA ILE A 361 13.74 15.97 16.81
C ILE A 361 13.34 17.18 17.67
N LYS A 362 13.65 17.19 18.97
CA LYS A 362 13.36 18.35 19.84
C LYS A 362 14.15 19.60 19.44
N THR A 363 15.25 19.44 18.69
CA THR A 363 16.03 20.56 18.16
C THR A 363 15.34 21.31 17.02
N THR A 364 14.24 20.78 16.47
CA THR A 364 13.49 21.39 15.37
C THR A 364 12.25 22.17 15.83
N GLY A 365 12.00 22.21 17.15
CA GLY A 365 10.85 22.88 17.76
C GLY A 365 9.72 21.94 18.19
N VAL A 366 9.87 20.63 17.98
CA VAL A 366 9.00 19.59 18.54
C VAL A 366 9.18 19.53 20.07
N LYS A 367 8.08 19.41 20.83
CA LYS A 367 8.13 19.42 22.29
C LYS A 367 8.28 18.02 22.89
N GLY A 368 7.42 17.08 22.50
CA GLY A 368 7.39 15.74 23.11
C GLY A 368 7.00 15.75 24.59
N ASP A 369 6.16 16.70 25.02
CA ASP A 369 5.73 16.91 26.41
C ASP A 369 4.43 16.19 26.79
N GLY A 370 3.79 15.49 25.83
CA GLY A 370 2.50 14.83 26.00
C GLY A 370 1.29 15.76 26.07
N ILE A 371 1.48 17.07 25.91
CA ILE A 371 0.43 18.10 25.99
C ILE A 371 0.25 18.79 24.63
N ALA A 372 1.35 19.22 24.01
CA ALA A 372 1.30 19.91 22.73
C ALA A 372 0.92 18.99 21.59
N ASP A 373 0.24 19.54 20.59
CA ASP A 373 0.09 18.93 19.27
C ASP A 373 1.38 19.18 18.48
N ASP A 374 2.20 18.15 18.31
CA ASP A 374 3.51 18.22 17.67
C ASP A 374 3.44 18.00 16.14
N THR A 375 2.24 17.79 15.58
CA THR A 375 2.04 17.39 14.18
C THR A 375 2.79 18.27 13.17
N GLU A 376 2.54 19.57 13.19
CA GLU A 376 3.15 20.51 12.23
C GLU A 376 4.66 20.65 12.42
N ALA A 377 5.14 20.60 13.66
CA ALA A 377 6.57 20.68 13.95
C ALA A 377 7.32 19.42 13.47
N ILE A 378 6.71 18.24 13.62
CA ILE A 378 7.25 16.98 13.11
C ILE A 378 7.23 16.96 11.57
N ASN A 379 6.12 17.31 10.94
CA ASN A 379 6.02 17.38 9.47
C ASN A 379 7.05 18.33 8.88
N LYS A 380 7.26 19.49 9.52
CA LYS A 380 8.31 20.43 9.13
C LYS A 380 9.71 19.83 9.28
N ALA A 381 9.99 19.11 10.36
CA ALA A 381 11.28 18.44 10.57
C ALA A 381 11.56 17.39 9.47
N ILE A 382 10.54 16.63 9.06
CA ILE A 382 10.63 15.66 7.96
C ILE A 382 10.92 16.36 6.64
N ILE A 383 10.21 17.45 6.32
CA ILE A 383 10.44 18.26 5.12
C ILE A 383 11.87 18.82 5.11
N GLU A 384 12.33 19.38 6.23
CA GLU A 384 13.68 19.93 6.34
C GLU A 384 14.74 18.83 6.14
N MET A 385 14.58 17.66 6.76
CA MET A 385 15.51 16.54 6.59
C MET A 385 15.51 15.99 5.15
N ASN A 386 14.34 15.85 4.53
CA ASN A 386 14.23 15.43 3.13
C ASN A 386 14.95 16.41 2.19
N LYS A 387 14.83 17.72 2.42
CA LYS A 387 15.55 18.77 1.66
C LYS A 387 17.07 18.69 1.80
N LEU A 388 17.59 18.08 2.87
CA LEU A 388 19.01 17.77 3.03
C LEU A 388 19.43 16.48 2.28
N GLY A 389 18.55 15.89 1.48
CA GLY A 389 18.74 14.59 0.81
C GLY A 389 18.41 13.38 1.70
N GLY A 390 17.77 13.60 2.85
CA GLY A 390 17.44 12.56 3.83
C GLY A 390 18.42 12.46 5.01
N GLY A 391 18.07 11.62 5.97
CA GLY A 391 18.79 11.43 7.24
C GLY A 391 17.89 10.84 8.32
N ILE A 392 18.37 10.82 9.56
CA ILE A 392 17.68 10.15 10.68
C ILE A 392 17.22 11.18 11.71
N LEU A 393 15.91 11.23 11.93
CA LEU A 393 15.27 11.97 13.02
C LEU A 393 15.10 11.05 14.23
N ARG A 394 15.73 11.41 15.35
CA ARG A 394 15.67 10.66 16.60
C ARG A 394 14.63 11.25 17.54
N PHE A 395 13.68 10.43 17.94
CA PHE A 395 12.71 10.70 18.98
C PHE A 395 13.32 10.25 20.31
N THR A 396 13.72 11.22 21.13
CA THR A 396 14.25 10.98 22.49
C THR A 396 13.11 10.79 23.49
N ALA A 397 13.42 10.51 24.75
CA ALA A 397 12.41 10.25 25.78
C ALA A 397 11.32 11.34 25.83
N GLY A 398 10.04 10.96 25.80
CA GLY A 398 8.92 11.89 25.77
C GLY A 398 7.68 11.33 25.06
N THR A 399 6.58 12.09 25.12
CA THR A 399 5.32 11.75 24.44
C THR A 399 5.01 12.78 23.37
N TYR A 400 4.97 12.35 22.12
CA TYR A 400 4.77 13.17 20.94
C TYR A 400 3.34 12.96 20.43
N ASN A 401 2.46 13.94 20.65
CA ASN A 401 1.08 13.84 20.17
C ASN A 401 1.00 14.24 18.70
N VAL A 402 0.38 13.41 17.87
CA VAL A 402 0.31 13.61 16.43
C VAL A 402 -1.09 13.33 15.88
N ARG A 403 -1.44 14.04 14.82
CA ARG A 403 -2.54 13.72 13.91
C ARG A 403 -1.97 12.89 12.76
N THR A 404 -1.81 13.49 11.58
CA THR A 404 -1.19 12.86 10.41
C THR A 404 0.27 13.32 10.27
N VAL A 405 1.19 12.38 10.33
CA VAL A 405 2.61 12.57 10.02
C VAL A 405 2.86 12.18 8.55
N HIS A 406 3.35 13.11 7.75
CA HIS A 406 3.59 12.92 6.32
C HIS A 406 5.04 12.47 6.10
N LEU A 407 5.21 11.22 5.68
CA LEU A 407 6.51 10.61 5.42
C LEU A 407 7.07 11.09 4.08
N LEU A 408 8.40 11.24 3.98
CA LEU A 408 9.10 11.64 2.77
C LEU A 408 10.32 10.74 2.53
N SER A 409 10.71 10.59 1.26
CA SER A 409 11.80 9.70 0.88
C SER A 409 13.10 10.00 1.62
N ASN A 410 13.86 8.95 1.94
CA ASN A 410 15.16 9.02 2.61
C ASN A 410 15.13 9.60 4.04
N VAL A 411 13.96 9.81 4.65
CA VAL A 411 13.85 10.26 6.05
C VAL A 411 13.46 9.10 6.94
N TRP A 412 14.27 8.86 7.97
CA TRP A 412 14.11 7.74 8.87
C TRP A 412 13.76 8.25 10.27
N LEU A 413 12.81 7.58 10.92
CA LEU A 413 12.34 7.88 12.27
C LEU A 413 12.92 6.82 13.22
N HIS A 414 13.78 7.24 14.14
CA HIS A 414 14.38 6.38 15.15
C HIS A 414 13.77 6.69 16.53
N LEU A 415 13.12 5.71 17.17
CA LEU A 415 12.48 5.85 18.47
C LEU A 415 13.34 5.23 19.57
N ASP A 416 13.79 6.06 20.52
CA ASP A 416 14.40 5.56 21.75
C ASP A 416 13.37 4.80 22.62
N ALA A 417 13.84 3.97 23.55
CA ALA A 417 12.99 3.11 24.39
C ALA A 417 11.90 3.86 25.17
N ASP A 418 12.19 5.08 25.62
CA ASP A 418 11.27 5.92 26.40
C ASP A 418 10.49 6.93 25.53
N ALA A 419 10.56 6.82 24.20
CA ALA A 419 9.79 7.64 23.28
C ALA A 419 8.41 7.02 23.01
N THR A 420 7.36 7.81 23.12
CA THR A 420 5.99 7.43 22.72
C THR A 420 5.47 8.38 21.66
N ILE A 421 5.10 7.86 20.48
CA ILE A 421 4.30 8.63 19.51
C ILE A 421 2.84 8.24 19.69
N GLN A 422 1.98 9.24 19.91
CA GLN A 422 0.61 9.07 20.37
C GLN A 422 -0.40 9.76 19.43
N GLY A 423 -1.38 9.01 18.92
CA GLY A 423 -2.43 9.55 18.06
C GLY A 423 -3.40 10.48 18.79
N LEU A 424 -3.73 11.61 18.15
CA LEU A 424 -4.84 12.52 18.49
C LEU A 424 -6.03 12.27 17.55
N PRO A 425 -7.27 12.63 17.96
CA PRO A 425 -8.39 12.69 17.01
C PRO A 425 -8.10 13.76 15.95
N GLY A 426 -8.73 13.67 14.78
CA GLY A 426 -8.66 14.67 13.71
C GLY A 426 -7.39 14.61 12.86
N GLY A 427 -7.10 13.44 12.30
CA GLY A 427 -6.17 13.28 11.16
C GLY A 427 -6.70 13.92 9.88
N ASP A 428 -5.98 13.72 8.78
CA ASP A 428 -6.33 14.32 7.49
C ASP A 428 -7.69 13.80 7.02
N ALA A 429 -8.41 14.66 6.32
CA ALA A 429 -9.67 14.27 5.70
C ALA A 429 -9.43 13.17 4.65
N PRO A 430 -10.36 12.20 4.51
CA PRO A 430 -10.40 11.30 3.37
C PRO A 430 -10.31 12.06 2.04
N GLU A 431 -9.65 11.45 1.05
CA GLU A 431 -9.39 12.07 -0.23
C GLU A 431 -10.66 12.46 -0.97
N THR A 432 -10.56 13.56 -1.72
CA THR A 432 -11.54 13.84 -2.77
C THR A 432 -11.30 12.90 -3.95
N THR A 433 -12.36 12.32 -4.51
CA THR A 433 -12.30 11.31 -5.57
C THR A 433 -13.20 11.66 -6.76
N TRP A 434 -12.99 10.96 -7.88
CA TRP A 434 -13.82 11.09 -9.09
C TRP A 434 -15.17 10.39 -8.98
N PHE A 435 -15.23 9.29 -8.25
CA PHE A 435 -16.42 8.47 -8.08
C PHE A 435 -17.04 8.64 -6.71
N SER A 436 -18.33 8.38 -6.57
CA SER A 436 -18.93 8.23 -5.24
C SER A 436 -18.60 6.85 -4.67
N ASP A 437 -18.23 6.81 -3.40
CA ASP A 437 -18.18 5.59 -2.59
C ASP A 437 -19.53 5.29 -1.90
N ARG A 438 -20.50 6.23 -1.92
CA ARG A 438 -21.77 6.11 -1.17
C ARG A 438 -22.69 5.01 -1.66
N ALA A 439 -22.63 4.68 -2.95
CA ALA A 439 -23.38 3.57 -3.51
C ALA A 439 -23.13 2.28 -2.72
N TYR A 440 -21.91 2.12 -2.21
CA TYR A 440 -21.48 0.92 -1.52
C TYR A 440 -20.31 1.18 -0.54
N ARG A 441 -20.63 1.24 0.77
CA ARG A 441 -19.66 1.50 1.85
C ARG A 441 -19.41 0.35 2.82
N SER A 442 -20.17 -0.75 2.74
CA SER A 442 -20.09 -1.79 3.77
C SER A 442 -20.64 -3.13 3.28
N GLY A 443 -19.81 -4.18 3.36
CA GLY A 443 -20.20 -5.60 3.39
C GLY A 443 -20.93 -6.11 2.15
N LEU A 444 -20.51 -7.24 1.58
CA LEU A 444 -21.23 -7.77 0.42
C LEU A 444 -22.50 -8.48 0.86
N SER A 445 -23.60 -8.16 0.18
CA SER A 445 -24.79 -8.98 0.18
C SER A 445 -24.77 -9.88 -1.06
N PRO A 446 -25.18 -11.16 -0.96
CA PRO A 446 -25.34 -12.03 -2.12
C PRO A 446 -26.30 -11.53 -3.20
N THR A 447 -27.09 -10.49 -2.92
CA THR A 447 -28.14 -9.98 -3.79
C THR A 447 -28.00 -8.50 -4.16
N ASP A 448 -26.92 -7.84 -3.74
CA ASP A 448 -26.75 -6.39 -3.96
C ASP A 448 -25.87 -6.12 -5.19
N PRO A 449 -26.43 -5.64 -6.31
CA PRO A 449 -25.68 -5.42 -7.54
C PRO A 449 -24.91 -4.09 -7.54
N ARG A 450 -25.11 -3.21 -6.54
CA ARG A 450 -24.52 -1.86 -6.51
C ARG A 450 -23.00 -1.83 -6.68
N PRO A 451 -22.20 -2.77 -6.12
CA PRO A 451 -20.77 -2.81 -6.38
C PRO A 451 -20.41 -2.92 -7.86
N TYR A 452 -21.27 -3.49 -8.70
CA TYR A 452 -21.04 -3.76 -10.13
C TYR A 452 -21.73 -2.77 -11.07
N ALA A 453 -22.60 -1.91 -10.54
CA ALA A 453 -23.45 -1.02 -11.34
C ALA A 453 -22.65 -0.05 -12.24
N ASP A 454 -21.53 0.47 -11.72
CA ASP A 454 -20.53 1.18 -12.52
C ASP A 454 -19.30 0.26 -12.71
N PRO A 455 -19.01 -0.18 -13.95
CA PRO A 455 -17.85 -1.04 -14.23
C PRO A 455 -16.52 -0.31 -14.02
N GLU A 456 -16.51 1.01 -14.03
CA GLU A 456 -15.30 1.85 -13.92
C GLU A 456 -15.02 2.32 -12.50
N ASN A 457 -16.03 2.32 -11.62
CA ASN A 457 -15.90 2.82 -10.25
C ASN A 457 -15.10 1.84 -9.39
N TYR A 458 -13.80 2.08 -9.27
CA TYR A 458 -12.94 1.27 -8.42
C TYR A 458 -13.26 1.41 -6.93
N LEU A 459 -13.88 2.49 -6.45
CA LEU A 459 -14.13 2.70 -5.00
C LEU A 459 -15.12 1.68 -4.41
N THR A 460 -15.99 1.10 -5.24
CA THR A 460 -16.96 0.08 -4.81
C THR A 460 -16.41 -1.34 -4.92
N LYS A 461 -15.15 -1.50 -5.36
CA LYS A 461 -14.52 -2.81 -5.60
C LYS A 461 -13.62 -3.29 -4.45
N GLN A 462 -13.60 -2.57 -3.34
CA GLN A 462 -12.88 -2.93 -2.12
C GLN A 462 -13.70 -2.53 -0.90
N ASP A 463 -13.23 -2.89 0.27
CA ASP A 463 -13.84 -2.45 1.52
C ASP A 463 -13.45 -0.98 1.77
N VAL A 464 -14.30 -0.20 2.45
CA VAL A 464 -14.07 1.25 2.65
C VAL A 464 -12.75 1.54 3.34
N GLY A 465 -12.30 0.62 4.20
CA GLY A 465 -10.99 0.67 4.82
C GLY A 465 -9.83 0.75 3.83
N HIS A 466 -9.99 0.30 2.58
CA HIS A 466 -8.95 0.33 1.55
C HIS A 466 -9.11 1.53 0.59
N THR A 467 -10.20 2.27 0.70
CA THR A 467 -10.59 3.29 -0.30
C THR A 467 -9.84 4.61 -0.12
N PHE A 468 -9.66 5.03 1.14
CA PHE A 468 -9.03 6.31 1.49
C PHE A 468 -7.72 6.03 2.23
N PHE A 469 -6.65 6.76 1.92
CA PHE A 469 -5.32 6.51 2.45
C PHE A 469 -4.85 7.59 3.42
N ARG A 470 -5.27 8.84 3.21
CA ARG A 470 -4.82 10.01 4.00
C ARG A 470 -5.36 10.04 5.42
N ASN A 471 -6.48 9.39 5.71
CA ASN A 471 -7.08 9.31 7.05
C ASN A 471 -6.30 8.33 7.96
N ALA A 472 -5.01 8.60 8.14
CA ALA A 472 -4.04 7.76 8.84
C ALA A 472 -3.20 8.59 9.82
N MET A 473 -2.54 7.92 10.77
CA MET A 473 -1.58 8.56 11.67
C MET A 473 -0.23 8.84 10.98
N PHE A 474 0.21 7.95 10.09
CA PHE A 474 1.38 8.12 9.23
C PHE A 474 0.98 7.82 7.78
N PHE A 475 1.31 8.74 6.87
CA PHE A 475 0.96 8.63 5.46
C PHE A 475 2.17 8.82 4.55
N GLY A 476 2.28 7.96 3.53
CA GLY A 476 3.28 8.08 2.46
C GLY A 476 2.69 7.70 1.11
N GLU A 477 3.01 8.49 0.07
CA GLU A 477 2.61 8.24 -1.31
C GLU A 477 3.80 8.44 -2.26
N ARG A 478 4.17 7.41 -3.02
CA ARG A 478 5.29 7.44 -3.99
C ARG A 478 6.61 7.92 -3.40
N ILE A 479 6.89 7.47 -2.17
CA ILE A 479 8.15 7.72 -1.47
C ILE A 479 9.02 6.48 -1.42
N ASP A 480 10.32 6.67 -1.20
CA ASP A 480 11.33 5.63 -1.20
C ASP A 480 12.22 5.69 0.04
N ASN A 481 12.67 4.53 0.53
CA ASN A 481 13.71 4.42 1.55
C ASN A 481 13.31 5.12 2.88
N VAL A 482 12.23 4.64 3.49
CA VAL A 482 11.68 5.16 4.74
C VAL A 482 11.72 4.10 5.82
N LYS A 483 12.09 4.51 7.04
CA LYS A 483 12.21 3.60 8.18
C LYS A 483 11.54 4.18 9.40
N ILE A 484 10.83 3.35 10.15
CA ILE A 484 10.25 3.68 11.45
C ILE A 484 10.70 2.59 12.40
N VAL A 485 11.81 2.84 13.09
CA VAL A 485 12.55 1.80 13.81
C VAL A 485 12.85 2.23 15.24
N GLY A 486 12.96 1.27 16.15
CA GLY A 486 13.32 1.55 17.54
C GLY A 486 12.56 0.69 18.53
N THR A 487 12.80 0.93 19.81
CA THR A 487 12.26 0.11 20.92
C THR A 487 11.25 0.88 21.77
N GLY A 488 10.83 2.04 21.29
CA GLY A 488 9.82 2.89 21.91
C GLY A 488 8.40 2.35 21.71
N ARG A 489 7.41 3.25 21.81
CA ARG A 489 5.99 2.92 21.68
C ARG A 489 5.31 3.78 20.61
N ILE A 490 4.49 3.15 19.78
CA ILE A 490 3.57 3.86 18.88
C ILE A 490 2.15 3.42 19.24
N THR A 491 1.27 4.37 19.53
CA THR A 491 -0.10 4.07 19.94
C THR A 491 -1.11 5.01 19.28
N GLY A 492 -2.22 4.45 18.80
CA GLY A 492 -3.35 5.26 18.34
C GLY A 492 -4.11 5.90 19.50
N ASN A 493 -3.78 5.57 20.76
CA ASN A 493 -4.38 6.12 21.98
C ASN A 493 -5.92 6.04 22.02
N GLY A 494 -6.47 5.05 21.34
CA GLY A 494 -7.91 4.85 21.21
C GLY A 494 -8.62 5.82 20.23
N ASN A 495 -7.87 6.67 19.52
CA ASN A 495 -8.41 7.64 18.56
C ASN A 495 -8.53 7.10 17.14
N LEU A 496 -7.92 5.94 16.85
CA LEU A 496 -8.05 5.26 15.56
C LEU A 496 -9.26 4.31 15.59
N VAL A 497 -10.13 4.45 14.59
CA VAL A 497 -11.42 3.75 14.52
C VAL A 497 -11.26 2.37 13.87
N THR A 498 -11.99 1.37 14.35
CA THR A 498 -11.95 -0.02 13.84
C THR A 498 -13.18 -0.43 13.02
N SER A 499 -14.16 0.45 12.85
CA SER A 499 -15.45 0.13 12.22
C SER A 499 -15.44 0.30 10.71
N ASP A 500 -16.12 -0.60 9.99
CA ASP A 500 -16.43 -0.45 8.55
C ASP A 500 -17.27 0.80 8.23
N LYS A 501 -17.91 1.40 9.26
CA LYS A 501 -18.73 2.61 9.11
C LYS A 501 -17.97 3.89 9.42
N VAL A 502 -16.63 3.87 9.46
CA VAL A 502 -15.81 5.01 9.86
C VAL A 502 -16.12 6.30 9.10
N MET A 503 -16.46 6.21 7.81
CA MET A 503 -16.79 7.40 6.99
C MET A 503 -18.11 8.08 7.39
N ASN A 504 -18.95 7.43 8.20
CA ASN A 504 -20.18 8.01 8.75
C ASN A 504 -19.93 8.79 10.04
N ASN A 505 -18.72 8.72 10.61
CA ASN A 505 -18.38 9.49 11.79
C ASN A 505 -18.23 10.97 11.47
N ALA A 506 -18.27 11.80 12.51
CA ALA A 506 -17.85 13.20 12.43
C ALA A 506 -16.40 13.29 11.89
N PRO A 507 -16.04 14.35 11.14
CA PRO A 507 -14.76 14.46 10.43
C PRO A 507 -13.53 14.15 11.28
N GLU A 508 -13.52 14.56 12.56
CA GLU A 508 -12.42 14.35 13.49
C GLU A 508 -12.26 12.91 13.97
N LYS A 509 -13.20 12.02 13.63
CA LYS A 509 -13.22 10.59 14.02
C LYS A 509 -13.20 9.66 12.80
N ARG A 510 -12.59 10.11 11.70
CA ARG A 510 -12.46 9.32 10.46
C ARG A 510 -11.10 8.64 10.28
N CYS A 511 -10.14 8.90 11.16
CA CYS A 511 -8.82 8.25 11.11
C CYS A 511 -8.94 6.79 11.55
N ASP A 512 -8.50 5.86 10.72
CA ASP A 512 -8.66 4.41 10.94
C ASP A 512 -7.40 3.59 10.68
N LYS A 513 -6.29 4.23 10.29
CA LYS A 513 -5.01 3.55 10.03
C LYS A 513 -3.91 4.15 10.88
N MET A 514 -3.01 3.30 11.37
CA MET A 514 -1.76 3.80 11.95
C MET A 514 -0.77 4.15 10.84
N PHE A 515 -0.46 3.23 9.94
CA PHE A 515 0.41 3.44 8.78
C PHE A 515 -0.36 3.20 7.48
N SER A 516 -0.28 4.15 6.55
CA SER A 516 -0.89 4.06 5.23
C SER A 516 0.16 4.39 4.17
N LEU A 517 0.56 3.38 3.39
CA LEU A 517 1.64 3.45 2.41
C LEU A 517 1.13 3.11 1.02
N LYS A 518 1.22 4.07 0.11
CA LYS A 518 0.69 3.94 -1.25
C LYS A 518 1.79 4.08 -2.28
N LEU A 519 2.02 3.01 -3.06
CA LEU A 519 3.00 3.00 -4.15
C LEU A 519 4.42 3.39 -3.69
N CYS A 520 4.80 2.99 -2.48
CA CYS A 520 6.10 3.31 -1.91
C CYS A 520 7.14 2.21 -2.22
N THR A 521 8.42 2.48 -1.94
CA THR A 521 9.48 1.48 -2.05
C THR A 521 10.42 1.51 -0.85
N ASN A 522 11.01 0.36 -0.53
CA ASN A 522 12.05 0.23 0.51
C ASN A 522 11.60 0.76 1.89
N ILE A 523 10.62 0.10 2.48
CA ILE A 523 9.99 0.47 3.75
C ILE A 523 10.42 -0.50 4.85
N GLU A 524 10.80 0.04 6.00
CA GLU A 524 11.07 -0.76 7.20
C GLU A 524 10.30 -0.24 8.41
N ILE A 525 9.61 -1.13 9.13
CA ILE A 525 8.93 -0.80 10.39
C ILE A 525 9.25 -1.90 11.40
N GLY A 526 9.94 -1.56 12.49
CA GLY A 526 10.30 -2.62 13.43
C GLY A 526 11.17 -2.23 14.62
N GLY A 527 11.43 -3.25 15.44
CA GLY A 527 12.37 -3.19 16.55
C GLY A 527 13.83 -3.16 16.10
N TRP A 528 14.73 -3.60 16.96
CA TRP A 528 16.11 -3.88 16.61
C TRP A 528 16.24 -5.35 16.23
N ASN A 529 16.69 -5.59 14.99
CA ASN A 529 17.09 -6.92 14.59
C ASN A 529 18.34 -7.33 15.39
N ILE A 530 18.19 -8.40 16.17
CA ILE A 530 19.26 -9.02 16.98
C ILE A 530 19.76 -10.34 16.39
N ASP A 531 19.40 -10.63 15.13
CA ASP A 531 19.75 -11.82 14.36
C ASP A 531 19.37 -13.13 15.09
N LYS A 532 18.20 -13.13 15.74
CA LYS A 532 17.64 -14.30 16.44
C LYS A 532 16.18 -14.52 16.08
N ASP A 533 15.80 -15.80 16.07
CA ASP A 533 14.42 -16.22 15.92
C ASP A 533 13.65 -16.08 17.24
N MET A 534 12.46 -15.52 17.16
CA MET A 534 11.53 -15.44 18.27
C MET A 534 10.78 -16.77 18.45
N TRP A 535 10.68 -17.22 19.69
CA TRP A 535 9.95 -18.39 20.16
C TRP A 535 8.82 -17.98 21.10
N TYR A 536 7.97 -18.93 21.46
CA TYR A 536 6.86 -18.70 22.40
C TYR A 536 6.84 -19.73 23.53
N ASP A 537 6.68 -19.26 24.77
CA ASP A 537 6.57 -20.10 25.96
C ASP A 537 5.11 -20.14 26.46
N PRO A 538 4.36 -21.23 26.21
CA PRO A 538 2.96 -21.32 26.60
C PRO A 538 2.73 -21.34 28.11
N GLN A 539 3.75 -21.67 28.93
CA GLN A 539 3.61 -21.66 30.39
C GLN A 539 3.68 -20.26 30.96
N LYS A 540 4.51 -19.40 30.36
CA LYS A 540 4.64 -17.99 30.77
C LYS A 540 3.74 -17.04 30.01
N ASP A 541 3.22 -17.48 28.86
CA ASP A 541 2.48 -16.64 27.92
C ASP A 541 3.31 -15.46 27.39
N GLU A 542 4.58 -15.74 27.07
CA GLU A 542 5.55 -14.72 26.67
C GLU A 542 6.42 -15.23 25.51
N PRO A 543 6.79 -14.32 24.57
CA PRO A 543 7.81 -14.62 23.60
C PRO A 543 9.19 -14.66 24.26
N TYR A 544 10.13 -15.40 23.66
CA TYR A 544 11.51 -15.47 24.10
C TYR A 544 12.46 -15.74 22.93
N TYR A 545 13.75 -15.52 23.17
CA TYR A 545 14.83 -15.89 22.27
C TYR A 545 15.71 -16.97 22.92
N ILE A 546 16.48 -17.69 22.11
CA ILE A 546 17.46 -18.67 22.61
C ILE A 546 18.86 -18.06 22.55
N ASP A 547 19.59 -18.09 23.66
CA ASP A 547 20.99 -17.70 23.74
C ASP A 547 21.92 -18.83 23.23
N THR A 548 23.19 -18.52 22.98
CA THR A 548 24.17 -19.48 22.45
C THR A 548 24.45 -20.68 23.37
N ASP A 549 24.10 -20.58 24.66
CA ASP A 549 24.16 -21.64 25.66
C ASP A 549 22.83 -22.43 25.79
N ASN A 550 21.92 -22.29 24.82
CA ASN A 550 20.57 -22.85 24.80
C ASN A 550 19.64 -22.36 25.94
N ARG A 551 19.99 -21.27 26.62
CA ARG A 551 19.13 -20.66 27.66
C ARG A 551 18.02 -19.83 27.01
N LYS A 552 16.79 -19.96 27.53
CA LYS A 552 15.66 -19.09 27.16
C LYS A 552 15.88 -17.69 27.74
N ASN A 553 15.86 -16.68 26.88
CA ASN A 553 15.98 -15.27 27.21
C ASN A 553 14.67 -14.54 26.89
N TYR A 554 14.01 -14.01 27.91
CA TYR A 554 12.71 -13.32 27.79
C TYR A 554 12.87 -11.80 27.64
N ASP A 555 14.09 -11.32 27.40
CA ASP A 555 14.34 -9.91 27.11
C ASP A 555 13.80 -9.56 25.72
N VAL A 556 12.68 -8.84 25.70
CA VAL A 556 12.03 -8.31 24.51
C VAL A 556 12.30 -6.81 24.33
N SER A 557 13.32 -6.26 24.99
CA SER A 557 13.67 -4.83 24.90
C SER A 557 14.09 -4.41 23.50
N ASN A 558 14.39 -5.35 22.61
CA ASN A 558 14.64 -5.08 21.20
C ASN A 558 13.36 -4.80 20.40
N MET A 559 12.17 -5.16 20.89
CA MET A 559 10.95 -5.08 20.10
C MET A 559 10.33 -3.67 20.11
N LEU A 560 9.76 -3.25 18.98
CA LEU A 560 8.92 -2.06 18.90
C LEU A 560 7.53 -2.35 19.49
N HIS A 561 7.05 -1.51 20.41
CA HIS A 561 5.72 -1.70 21.00
C HIS A 561 4.65 -0.94 20.20
N ILE A 562 3.61 -1.65 19.77
CA ILE A 562 2.48 -1.05 19.05
C ILE A 562 1.15 -1.43 19.70
N ASP A 563 0.24 -0.48 19.86
CA ASP A 563 -1.12 -0.77 20.34
C ASP A 563 -2.16 0.22 19.82
N GLN A 564 -3.42 -0.17 19.88
CA GLN A 564 -4.56 0.66 19.48
C GLN A 564 -4.45 1.22 18.05
N GLY A 565 -4.00 0.40 17.10
CA GLY A 565 -3.68 0.82 15.73
C GLY A 565 -4.86 1.08 14.79
N GLY A 566 -6.11 0.92 15.25
CA GLY A 566 -7.30 1.18 14.44
C GLY A 566 -7.70 -0.01 13.58
N HIS A 567 -8.34 0.28 12.45
CA HIS A 567 -8.80 -0.69 11.46
C HIS A 567 -7.61 -1.45 10.86
N PHE A 568 -6.56 -0.74 10.48
CA PHE A 568 -5.30 -1.33 10.01
C PHE A 568 -4.15 -0.71 10.78
N VAL A 569 -3.30 -1.54 11.41
CA VAL A 569 -2.00 -1.02 11.86
C VAL A 569 -1.20 -0.58 10.63
N LEU A 570 -1.04 -1.46 9.63
CA LEU A 570 -0.44 -1.10 8.34
C LEU A 570 -1.41 -1.46 7.22
N LEU A 571 -1.75 -0.47 6.40
CA LEU A 571 -2.25 -0.68 5.05
C LEU A 571 -1.15 -0.26 4.06
N ALA A 572 -0.54 -1.24 3.39
CA ALA A 572 0.36 -0.99 2.28
C ALA A 572 -0.29 -1.42 0.97
N THR A 573 -0.37 -0.51 0.00
CA THR A 573 -0.96 -0.80 -1.32
C THR A 573 0.00 -0.45 -2.44
N GLY A 574 0.31 -1.44 -3.29
CA GLY A 574 1.22 -1.29 -4.42
C GLY A 574 2.66 -0.94 -4.02
N THR A 575 3.01 -1.20 -2.77
CA THR A 575 4.31 -0.87 -2.18
C THR A 575 5.26 -2.06 -2.31
N ASP A 576 6.50 -1.81 -2.72
CA ASP A 576 7.47 -2.88 -3.02
C ASP A 576 8.70 -2.78 -2.11
N GLY A 577 9.24 -3.91 -1.65
CA GLY A 577 10.36 -3.94 -0.71
C GLY A 577 9.92 -3.48 0.68
N ILE A 578 9.22 -4.35 1.42
CA ILE A 578 8.73 -4.05 2.78
C ILE A 578 9.36 -5.00 3.78
N HIS A 579 9.85 -4.47 4.90
CA HIS A 579 10.34 -5.25 6.03
C HIS A 579 9.64 -4.83 7.31
N VAL A 580 8.77 -5.68 7.84
CA VAL A 580 8.19 -5.49 9.18
C VAL A 580 8.77 -6.53 10.13
N HIS A 581 9.30 -6.09 11.27
CA HIS A 581 10.01 -7.02 12.15
C HIS A 581 10.06 -6.62 13.63
N ASP A 582 10.24 -7.62 14.50
CA ASP A 582 10.48 -7.44 15.93
C ASP A 582 9.45 -6.50 16.58
N THR A 583 8.16 -6.78 16.38
CA THR A 583 7.06 -5.95 16.91
C THR A 583 6.22 -6.71 17.93
N TYR A 584 5.92 -6.05 19.04
CA TYR A 584 5.03 -6.56 20.07
C TYR A 584 3.74 -5.73 20.08
N PHE A 585 2.67 -6.34 19.60
CA PHE A 585 1.32 -5.79 19.64
C PHE A 585 0.60 -6.00 20.97
N ALA A 586 -0.07 -4.95 21.44
CA ALA A 586 -0.94 -5.00 22.61
C ALA A 586 -0.23 -5.34 23.93
N LYS A 587 1.03 -4.90 24.08
CA LYS A 587 1.78 -4.98 25.35
C LYS A 587 1.17 -4.11 26.44
N HIS A 588 0.84 -2.86 26.10
CA HIS A 588 0.33 -1.85 27.05
C HIS A 588 -1.18 -1.73 27.05
N ASN A 589 -1.84 -2.00 25.92
CA ASN A 589 -3.30 -1.96 25.78
C ASN A 589 -3.76 -2.95 24.72
N THR A 590 -4.77 -3.76 25.04
CA THR A 590 -5.28 -4.83 24.17
C THR A 590 -6.47 -4.44 23.30
N ARG A 591 -6.94 -3.20 23.39
CA ARG A 591 -8.10 -2.73 22.62
C ARG A 591 -7.68 -2.09 21.30
N ASN A 592 -8.66 -1.94 20.42
CA ASN A 592 -8.61 -1.08 19.23
C ASN A 592 -7.49 -1.40 18.22
N ALA A 593 -7.23 -2.68 17.96
CA ALA A 593 -6.47 -3.14 16.80
C ALA A 593 -7.27 -4.21 16.07
N ARG A 594 -7.61 -3.96 14.80
CA ARG A 594 -8.38 -4.89 13.97
C ARG A 594 -7.45 -5.76 13.15
N ASP A 595 -6.99 -5.27 12.00
CA ASP A 595 -5.96 -5.91 11.18
C ASP A 595 -4.58 -5.36 11.56
N ILE A 596 -3.56 -6.21 11.53
CA ILE A 596 -2.19 -5.82 11.83
C ILE A 596 -1.47 -5.41 10.54
N TYR A 597 -1.15 -6.36 9.65
CA TYR A 597 -0.39 -6.07 8.43
C TYR A 597 -1.12 -6.49 7.15
N ASP A 598 -1.64 -5.49 6.44
CA ASP A 598 -2.30 -5.65 5.15
C ASP A 598 -1.37 -5.22 4.01
N PHE A 599 -1.09 -6.17 3.12
CA PHE A 599 -0.21 -6.01 1.96
C PHE A 599 -1.01 -6.21 0.67
N MET A 600 -1.60 -5.13 0.16
CA MET A 600 -2.42 -5.15 -1.05
C MET A 600 -1.53 -4.89 -2.26
N ALA A 601 -1.47 -5.84 -3.21
CA ALA A 601 -0.71 -5.69 -4.45
C ALA A 601 0.78 -5.33 -4.23
N CYS A 602 1.36 -5.77 -3.11
CA CYS A 602 2.74 -5.50 -2.71
C CYS A 602 3.69 -6.60 -3.19
N ASN A 603 4.96 -6.27 -3.37
CA ASN A 603 5.98 -7.24 -3.77
C ASN A 603 7.21 -7.15 -2.87
N ASP A 604 7.93 -8.27 -2.76
CA ASP A 604 9.17 -8.37 -1.99
C ASP A 604 8.95 -7.97 -0.51
N VAL A 605 8.09 -8.73 0.17
CA VAL A 605 7.66 -8.48 1.54
C VAL A 605 8.30 -9.47 2.49
N THR A 606 8.92 -8.96 3.56
CA THR A 606 9.51 -9.76 4.64
C THR A 606 8.83 -9.40 5.97
N VAL A 607 8.37 -10.43 6.69
CA VAL A 607 7.69 -10.32 7.99
C VAL A 607 8.38 -11.25 8.99
N THR A 608 8.97 -10.73 10.06
CA THR A 608 9.79 -11.54 10.99
C THR A 608 9.54 -11.19 12.46
N ASN A 609 9.45 -12.19 13.33
CA ASN A 609 9.38 -12.00 14.80
C ASN A 609 8.21 -11.09 15.23
N ILE A 610 6.99 -11.50 14.91
CA ILE A 610 5.77 -10.74 15.23
C ILE A 610 5.05 -11.41 16.38
N TYR A 611 4.90 -10.72 17.51
CA TYR A 611 4.08 -11.17 18.63
C TYR A 611 2.83 -10.31 18.78
N SER A 612 1.66 -10.91 18.59
CA SER A 612 0.38 -10.24 18.83
C SER A 612 -0.35 -10.85 20.01
N ARG A 613 -0.48 -10.07 21.10
CA ARG A 613 -1.20 -10.54 22.28
C ARG A 613 -2.67 -10.78 21.98
N VAL A 614 -3.29 -9.92 21.16
CA VAL A 614 -4.64 -10.07 20.61
C VAL A 614 -4.89 -9.07 19.47
N SER A 615 -5.62 -9.48 18.43
CA SER A 615 -6.22 -8.61 17.40
C SER A 615 -7.67 -9.01 17.10
N SER A 616 -8.46 -8.14 16.45
CA SER A 616 -9.83 -8.48 16.04
C SER A 616 -9.89 -9.27 14.73
N ASP A 617 -8.91 -9.07 13.86
CA ASP A 617 -8.93 -9.53 12.48
C ASP A 617 -7.50 -9.96 12.09
N ASP A 618 -7.09 -9.88 10.84
CA ASP A 618 -5.93 -10.60 10.32
C ASP A 618 -4.59 -10.06 10.85
N ILE A 619 -3.62 -10.95 11.13
CA ILE A 619 -2.28 -10.53 11.56
C ILE A 619 -1.35 -10.30 10.37
N VAL A 620 -1.26 -11.26 9.44
CA VAL A 620 -0.52 -11.09 8.18
C VAL A 620 -1.44 -11.39 7.02
N LYS A 621 -1.71 -10.37 6.19
CA LYS A 621 -2.67 -10.43 5.09
C LYS A 621 -2.12 -9.97 3.75
N PRO A 622 -1.61 -10.89 2.91
CA PRO A 622 -1.41 -10.64 1.49
C PRO A 622 -2.76 -10.57 0.74
N GLY A 623 -2.93 -9.58 -0.12
CA GLY A 623 -4.14 -9.40 -0.92
C GLY A 623 -3.88 -8.60 -2.19
N SER A 624 -4.94 -8.38 -2.97
CA SER A 624 -4.91 -7.52 -4.15
C SER A 624 -6.29 -6.91 -4.38
N ASP A 625 -6.36 -5.61 -4.64
CA ASP A 625 -7.62 -4.87 -4.81
C ASP A 625 -7.53 -3.80 -5.91
N CYS A 626 -8.60 -3.01 -6.08
CA CYS A 626 -8.66 -1.94 -7.07
C CYS A 626 -8.41 -0.54 -6.49
N SER A 627 -7.93 -0.39 -5.25
CA SER A 627 -7.82 0.90 -4.55
C SER A 627 -6.87 1.90 -5.23
N LEU A 628 -5.95 1.42 -6.07
CA LEU A 628 -5.07 2.25 -6.92
C LEU A 628 -5.76 2.77 -8.19
N GLY A 629 -7.02 2.38 -8.44
CA GLY A 629 -7.71 2.55 -9.72
C GLY A 629 -7.30 1.54 -10.79
N PHE A 630 -6.45 0.58 -10.43
CA PHE A 630 -6.03 -0.56 -11.22
C PHE A 630 -5.56 -1.69 -10.31
N THR A 631 -5.39 -2.87 -10.90
CA THR A 631 -4.91 -4.08 -10.23
C THR A 631 -3.49 -4.41 -10.71
N ARG A 632 -2.67 -5.01 -9.83
CA ARG A 632 -1.35 -5.57 -10.18
C ARG A 632 -1.09 -6.81 -9.33
N PRO A 633 -0.27 -7.76 -9.81
CA PRO A 633 0.06 -8.95 -9.04
C PRO A 633 0.90 -8.62 -7.81
N ALA A 634 0.80 -9.50 -6.81
CA ALA A 634 1.58 -9.53 -5.59
C ALA A 634 2.48 -10.78 -5.57
N ARG A 635 3.76 -10.64 -5.20
CA ARG A 635 4.69 -11.77 -5.14
C ARG A 635 5.83 -11.62 -4.14
N ASN A 636 6.50 -12.74 -3.88
CA ASN A 636 7.71 -12.83 -3.07
C ASN A 636 7.50 -12.43 -1.61
N TYR A 637 6.78 -13.28 -0.87
CA TYR A 637 6.55 -13.10 0.56
C TYR A 637 7.41 -14.08 1.36
N MET A 638 8.17 -13.54 2.33
CA MET A 638 8.96 -14.29 3.30
C MET A 638 8.45 -13.97 4.70
N VAL A 639 7.69 -14.88 5.30
CA VAL A 639 7.01 -14.68 6.59
C VAL A 639 7.52 -15.71 7.58
N ARG A 640 7.99 -15.27 8.75
CA ARG A 640 8.46 -16.22 9.76
C ARG A 640 8.35 -15.78 11.20
N ASN A 641 8.27 -16.76 12.09
CA ASN A 641 8.24 -16.57 13.54
C ASN A 641 7.06 -15.67 13.97
N ILE A 642 5.85 -16.05 13.58
CA ILE A 642 4.62 -15.29 13.86
C ILE A 642 3.84 -15.98 14.97
N VAL A 643 3.57 -15.26 16.06
CA VAL A 643 2.86 -15.77 17.23
C VAL A 643 1.69 -14.84 17.54
N GLY A 644 0.47 -15.36 17.58
CA GLY A 644 -0.68 -14.46 17.72
C GLY A 644 -2.01 -15.06 18.16
N ASP A 645 -2.78 -14.29 18.92
CA ASP A 645 -4.21 -14.49 19.21
C ASP A 645 -5.02 -13.49 18.36
N THR A 646 -6.05 -13.96 17.66
CA THR A 646 -6.83 -13.13 16.72
C THR A 646 -8.26 -13.61 16.63
N ASN A 647 -9.22 -12.70 16.50
CA ASN A 647 -10.59 -13.13 16.22
C ASN A 647 -10.80 -13.60 14.77
N CYS A 648 -9.94 -13.26 13.80
CA CYS A 648 -10.01 -13.83 12.44
C CYS A 648 -8.87 -14.81 12.16
N ASN A 649 -7.77 -14.36 11.54
CA ASN A 649 -6.71 -15.27 11.10
C ASN A 649 -5.30 -14.80 11.47
N LEU A 650 -4.42 -15.76 11.77
CA LEU A 650 -2.99 -15.45 11.94
C LEU A 650 -2.38 -15.09 10.58
N PHE A 651 -2.69 -15.90 9.55
CA PHE A 651 -2.27 -15.67 8.18
C PHE A 651 -3.45 -15.85 7.23
N GLN A 652 -3.73 -14.86 6.38
CA GLN A 652 -4.78 -14.94 5.37
C GLN A 652 -4.30 -14.39 4.03
N ILE A 653 -4.43 -15.17 2.96
CA ILE A 653 -4.43 -14.61 1.60
C ILE A 653 -5.86 -14.23 1.23
N GLY A 654 -6.12 -12.95 0.93
CA GLY A 654 -7.45 -12.41 0.61
C GLY A 654 -8.15 -11.73 1.81
N SER A 655 -9.47 -11.52 1.80
CA SER A 655 -10.45 -11.90 0.78
C SER A 655 -10.34 -11.16 -0.54
N GLU A 656 -9.75 -9.97 -0.55
CA GLU A 656 -9.54 -9.14 -1.74
C GLU A 656 -8.43 -9.79 -2.59
N THR A 657 -8.83 -10.28 -3.77
CA THR A 657 -7.96 -11.10 -4.64
C THR A 657 -8.16 -10.74 -6.10
N ALA A 658 -8.19 -9.42 -6.36
CA ALA A 658 -8.48 -8.84 -7.67
C ALA A 658 -7.38 -9.11 -8.71
N ASP A 659 -6.16 -9.39 -8.25
CA ASP A 659 -5.03 -9.84 -9.07
C ASP A 659 -4.29 -11.06 -8.47
N ASP A 660 -3.31 -11.60 -9.20
CA ASP A 660 -2.54 -12.78 -8.81
C ASP A 660 -1.72 -12.54 -7.54
N ILE A 661 -1.61 -13.58 -6.72
CA ILE A 661 -0.83 -13.58 -5.48
C ILE A 661 0.02 -14.84 -5.45
N GLN A 662 1.34 -14.70 -5.47
CA GLN A 662 2.20 -15.87 -5.64
C GLN A 662 3.51 -15.84 -4.85
N ASP A 663 4.10 -17.01 -4.70
CA ASP A 663 5.44 -17.19 -4.13
C ASP A 663 5.52 -16.74 -2.66
N LEU A 664 4.75 -17.43 -1.81
CA LEU A 664 4.63 -17.15 -0.37
C LEU A 664 5.24 -18.29 0.44
N TYR A 665 6.20 -17.94 1.30
CA TYR A 665 6.88 -18.89 2.17
C TYR A 665 6.66 -18.44 3.60
N VAL A 666 5.94 -19.26 4.36
CA VAL A 666 5.55 -19.02 5.74
C VAL A 666 6.18 -20.11 6.59
N ASP A 667 7.05 -19.78 7.54
CA ASP A 667 7.69 -20.79 8.40
C ASP A 667 7.55 -20.41 9.89
N ASN A 668 7.45 -21.42 10.77
CA ASN A 668 7.40 -21.27 12.23
C ASN A 668 6.26 -20.34 12.73
N ILE A 669 5.01 -20.80 12.59
CA ILE A 669 3.84 -20.09 13.13
C ILE A 669 3.34 -20.70 14.44
N TYR A 670 2.79 -19.88 15.32
CA TYR A 670 2.17 -20.29 16.57
C TYR A 670 0.83 -19.54 16.77
N VAL A 671 -0.28 -20.20 16.46
CA VAL A 671 -1.63 -19.64 16.68
C VAL A 671 -2.04 -19.88 18.13
N LEU A 672 -2.21 -18.80 18.88
CA LEU A 672 -2.68 -18.82 20.27
C LEU A 672 -4.20 -19.00 20.36
N GLY A 673 -4.93 -18.54 19.35
CA GLY A 673 -6.37 -18.68 19.22
C GLY A 673 -6.87 -17.93 17.98
N ALA A 674 -7.84 -18.52 17.28
CA ALA A 674 -8.42 -17.98 16.06
C ALA A 674 -9.91 -18.32 15.93
N ASN A 675 -10.81 -17.32 15.94
CA ASN A 675 -12.26 -17.58 15.82
C ASN A 675 -12.73 -17.80 14.36
N LYS A 676 -11.93 -17.44 13.35
CA LYS A 676 -12.19 -17.74 11.93
C LYS A 676 -11.31 -18.89 11.45
N ALA A 677 -10.03 -18.66 11.16
CA ALA A 677 -9.10 -19.73 10.77
C ALA A 677 -7.65 -19.46 11.18
N GLY A 678 -6.82 -20.51 11.27
CA GLY A 678 -5.41 -20.35 11.60
C GLY A 678 -4.62 -19.85 10.39
N PHE A 679 -4.68 -20.63 9.32
CA PHE A 679 -4.05 -20.35 8.03
C PHE A 679 -5.10 -20.41 6.92
N SER A 680 -5.33 -19.28 6.25
CA SER A 680 -6.44 -19.11 5.31
C SER A 680 -5.97 -18.67 3.93
N ILE A 681 -6.62 -19.19 2.89
CA ILE A 681 -6.45 -18.80 1.50
C ILE A 681 -7.85 -18.67 0.91
N SER A 682 -8.28 -17.46 0.56
CA SER A 682 -9.59 -17.24 -0.03
C SER A 682 -9.46 -16.39 -1.29
N THR A 683 -9.62 -17.04 -2.45
CA THR A 683 -9.73 -16.32 -3.72
C THR A 683 -11.19 -16.11 -4.09
N ASN A 684 -11.57 -14.84 -4.17
CA ASN A 684 -12.94 -14.41 -4.35
C ASN A 684 -13.09 -13.60 -5.64
N ASP A 685 -12.06 -12.84 -6.04
CA ASP A 685 -12.19 -11.81 -7.07
C ASP A 685 -11.55 -12.18 -8.43
N GLY A 686 -11.10 -13.43 -8.58
CA GLY A 686 -10.58 -13.94 -9.86
C GLY A 686 -9.06 -14.06 -9.95
N GLY A 687 -8.34 -13.68 -8.90
CA GLY A 687 -6.88 -13.84 -8.81
C GLY A 687 -6.44 -15.29 -8.75
N HIS A 688 -5.29 -15.56 -9.34
CA HIS A 688 -4.60 -16.84 -9.24
C HIS A 688 -3.65 -16.83 -8.04
N ILE A 689 -3.97 -17.63 -7.03
CA ILE A 689 -3.12 -17.85 -5.87
C ILE A 689 -2.26 -19.08 -6.12
N LYS A 690 -0.93 -18.94 -6.10
CA LYS A 690 -0.05 -20.08 -6.33
C LYS A 690 1.27 -20.06 -5.59
N ASN A 691 1.85 -21.25 -5.39
CA ASN A 691 3.15 -21.42 -4.73
C ASN A 691 3.12 -20.89 -3.28
N VAL A 692 2.30 -21.52 -2.45
CA VAL A 692 2.18 -21.19 -1.02
C VAL A 692 2.69 -22.34 -0.18
N TYR A 693 3.66 -22.05 0.69
CA TYR A 693 4.32 -23.06 1.49
C TYR A 693 4.26 -22.70 2.97
N LEU A 694 3.83 -23.66 3.80
CA LEU A 694 3.97 -23.60 5.26
C LEU A 694 5.05 -24.60 5.71
N ASN A 695 6.08 -24.08 6.40
CA ASN A 695 7.26 -24.83 6.86
C ASN A 695 8.04 -25.50 5.72
N SER A 696 8.40 -24.70 4.72
CA SER A 696 9.35 -25.06 3.67
C SER A 696 10.81 -24.93 4.10
N GLY A 697 11.08 -24.07 5.09
CA GLY A 697 12.43 -23.70 5.51
C GLY A 697 13.12 -22.71 4.58
N LYS A 698 12.37 -22.11 3.64
CA LYS A 698 12.94 -21.12 2.71
C LYS A 698 13.25 -19.79 3.39
N THR A 699 12.50 -19.43 4.44
CA THR A 699 12.76 -18.21 5.23
C THR A 699 13.89 -18.41 6.25
N GLY A 700 14.41 -19.63 6.38
CA GLY A 700 15.50 -20.04 7.26
C GLY A 700 15.16 -21.33 8.03
N PRO A 701 15.95 -21.68 9.06
CA PRO A 701 15.79 -22.95 9.76
C PRO A 701 14.40 -23.13 10.39
N ILE A 702 13.77 -24.28 10.13
CA ILE A 702 12.58 -24.73 10.87
C ILE A 702 13.07 -25.30 12.19
N HIS A 703 12.83 -24.58 13.28
CA HIS A 703 13.32 -24.94 14.60
C HIS A 703 12.26 -25.65 15.46
N SER A 704 10.99 -25.54 15.07
CA SER A 704 9.88 -26.28 15.65
C SER A 704 8.79 -26.52 14.60
N ARG A 705 7.94 -27.52 14.86
CA ARG A 705 6.68 -27.67 14.15
C ARG A 705 5.83 -26.41 14.36
N SER A 706 5.02 -26.06 13.37
CA SER A 706 4.04 -24.98 13.55
C SER A 706 2.91 -25.47 14.46
N VAL A 707 2.36 -24.57 15.27
CA VAL A 707 1.36 -24.94 16.29
C VAL A 707 0.08 -24.14 16.08
N MET A 708 -1.07 -24.80 16.20
CA MET A 708 -2.37 -24.12 16.23
C MET A 708 -3.22 -24.60 17.40
N HIS A 709 -3.50 -23.70 18.34
CA HIS A 709 -4.44 -23.93 19.42
C HIS A 709 -5.71 -23.11 19.20
N ARG A 710 -6.83 -23.56 19.78
CA ARG A 710 -8.05 -22.72 19.95
C ARG A 710 -8.48 -22.06 18.65
N THR A 711 -8.34 -22.81 17.57
CA THR A 711 -8.52 -22.37 16.20
C THR A 711 -9.74 -23.05 15.62
N ARG A 712 -10.75 -22.28 15.21
CA ARG A 712 -12.01 -22.81 14.68
C ARG A 712 -11.78 -23.69 13.45
N ALA A 713 -11.21 -23.12 12.39
CA ALA A 713 -10.80 -23.85 11.20
C ALA A 713 -9.26 -23.76 11.09
N PRO A 714 -8.50 -24.82 11.37
CA PRO A 714 -7.04 -24.75 11.28
C PRO A 714 -6.56 -24.31 9.89
N PHE A 715 -7.18 -24.88 8.85
CA PHE A 715 -6.98 -24.51 7.46
C PHE A 715 -8.32 -24.17 6.79
N PHE A 716 -8.35 -23.07 6.06
CA PHE A 716 -9.49 -22.69 5.23
C PHE A 716 -8.99 -22.24 3.85
N ILE A 717 -9.12 -23.12 2.86
CA ILE A 717 -8.73 -22.85 1.47
C ILE A 717 -10.01 -22.86 0.64
N SER A 718 -10.35 -21.73 0.01
CA SER A 718 -11.62 -21.59 -0.70
C SER A 718 -11.55 -20.78 -1.98
N ILE A 719 -12.37 -21.16 -2.96
CA ILE A 719 -12.72 -20.34 -4.11
C ILE A 719 -14.18 -19.87 -3.94
N SER A 720 -14.46 -18.60 -4.24
CA SER A 720 -15.84 -18.10 -4.34
C SER A 720 -16.08 -17.36 -5.65
N ASN A 721 -17.37 -17.16 -5.99
CA ASN A 721 -17.80 -16.37 -7.13
C ASN A 721 -18.13 -14.93 -6.72
N ARG A 722 -17.16 -14.15 -6.22
CA ARG A 722 -17.34 -12.72 -5.86
C ARG A 722 -17.01 -11.80 -7.03
N GLY A 723 -15.85 -11.95 -7.66
CA GLY A 723 -15.42 -11.24 -8.87
C GLY A 723 -15.47 -9.71 -8.79
N ARG A 724 -15.13 -9.11 -7.64
CA ARG A 724 -15.19 -7.66 -7.42
C ARG A 724 -13.97 -6.96 -8.05
N VAL A 725 -13.98 -6.87 -9.38
CA VAL A 725 -12.93 -6.19 -10.18
C VAL A 725 -13.54 -5.14 -11.12
N LEU A 726 -12.69 -4.27 -11.67
CA LEU A 726 -13.10 -3.33 -12.74
C LEU A 726 -13.66 -4.10 -13.93
N GLY A 727 -14.75 -3.61 -14.52
CA GLY A 727 -15.40 -4.24 -15.68
C GLY A 727 -16.18 -5.52 -15.39
N ALA A 728 -16.26 -5.98 -14.14
CA ALA A 728 -17.06 -7.14 -13.77
C ALA A 728 -18.56 -6.84 -13.82
N ASP A 729 -19.34 -7.84 -14.22
CA ASP A 729 -20.79 -7.83 -14.36
C ASP A 729 -21.41 -9.03 -13.62
N VAL A 730 -22.64 -8.85 -13.17
CA VAL A 730 -23.37 -9.84 -12.36
C VAL A 730 -24.81 -10.01 -12.84
N ALA A 731 -25.33 -11.22 -12.72
CA ALA A 731 -26.74 -11.50 -12.98
C ALA A 731 -27.39 -12.26 -11.81
N PRO A 732 -28.67 -11.98 -11.47
CA PRO A 732 -29.39 -12.70 -10.44
C PRO A 732 -29.87 -14.05 -10.95
N PHE A 733 -29.72 -15.09 -10.12
CA PHE A 733 -30.22 -16.43 -10.37
C PHE A 733 -30.99 -16.95 -9.17
N THR A 734 -32.06 -17.72 -9.44
CA THR A 734 -32.80 -18.50 -8.44
C THR A 734 -32.56 -19.98 -8.70
N PHE A 735 -32.09 -20.71 -7.70
CA PHE A 735 -31.83 -22.15 -7.83
C PHE A 735 -32.03 -22.90 -6.53
N THR A 736 -32.27 -24.21 -6.61
CA THR A 736 -32.39 -25.06 -5.42
C THR A 736 -31.06 -25.72 -5.10
N GLU A 737 -30.63 -25.60 -3.84
CA GLU A 737 -29.45 -26.29 -3.31
C GLU A 737 -29.80 -26.86 -1.94
N ASN A 738 -29.57 -28.15 -1.74
CA ASN A 738 -29.85 -28.86 -0.47
C ASN A 738 -31.29 -28.69 0.01
N GLY A 739 -32.25 -28.71 -0.93
CA GLY A 739 -33.68 -28.50 -0.66
C GLY A 739 -34.06 -27.06 -0.31
N ASN A 740 -33.11 -26.11 -0.33
CA ASN A 740 -33.36 -24.70 -0.08
C ASN A 740 -33.30 -23.89 -1.37
N VAL A 741 -34.23 -22.95 -1.54
CA VAL A 741 -34.20 -22.00 -2.65
C VAL A 741 -33.18 -20.89 -2.33
N ARG A 742 -32.18 -20.72 -3.19
CA ARG A 742 -31.19 -19.65 -3.17
C ARG A 742 -31.54 -18.60 -4.22
N LYS A 743 -31.29 -17.33 -3.87
CA LYS A 743 -31.37 -16.17 -4.78
C LYS A 743 -30.06 -15.41 -4.66
N GLU A 744 -29.25 -15.45 -5.71
CA GLU A 744 -27.87 -14.94 -5.64
C GLU A 744 -27.45 -14.30 -6.95
N LEU A 745 -26.58 -13.31 -6.81
CA LEU A 745 -25.81 -12.80 -7.93
C LEU A 745 -24.71 -13.80 -8.27
N LEU A 746 -24.50 -14.04 -9.55
CA LEU A 746 -23.33 -14.72 -10.09
C LEU A 746 -22.58 -13.78 -11.02
N VAL A 747 -21.26 -13.78 -10.93
CA VAL A 747 -20.38 -13.03 -11.83
C VAL A 747 -20.31 -13.77 -13.16
N THR A 748 -20.66 -13.08 -14.24
CA THR A 748 -20.90 -13.70 -15.55
C THR A 748 -19.77 -13.50 -16.54
N ASN A 749 -18.95 -12.46 -16.37
CA ASN A 749 -17.96 -12.02 -17.36
C ASN A 749 -16.52 -11.91 -16.82
N SER A 750 -16.27 -12.38 -15.60
CA SER A 750 -14.94 -12.53 -15.01
C SER A 750 -14.78 -13.96 -14.50
N ASN A 751 -13.56 -14.50 -14.60
CA ASN A 751 -13.27 -15.79 -14.01
C ASN A 751 -13.35 -15.71 -12.49
N ILE A 752 -13.73 -16.82 -11.87
CA ILE A 752 -13.48 -17.04 -10.45
C ILE A 752 -12.00 -17.31 -10.21
N GLY A 753 -11.58 -17.26 -8.96
CA GLY A 753 -10.18 -17.44 -8.61
C GLY A 753 -9.64 -18.83 -8.94
N GLU A 754 -8.32 -18.92 -9.04
CA GLU A 754 -7.58 -20.18 -9.15
C GLU A 754 -6.68 -20.34 -7.92
N VAL A 755 -6.56 -21.56 -7.41
CA VAL A 755 -5.62 -21.89 -6.32
C VAL A 755 -4.82 -23.11 -6.74
N GLU A 756 -3.50 -23.00 -6.77
CA GLU A 756 -2.63 -24.12 -7.10
C GLU A 756 -1.34 -24.19 -6.27
N ASN A 757 -0.82 -25.41 -6.09
CA ASN A 757 0.48 -25.67 -5.48
C ASN A 757 0.60 -25.11 -4.06
N ILE A 758 -0.17 -25.71 -3.16
CA ILE A 758 -0.19 -25.41 -1.72
C ILE A 758 0.46 -26.58 -0.99
N VAL A 759 1.53 -26.33 -0.25
CA VAL A 759 2.27 -27.36 0.48
C VAL A 759 2.37 -26.98 1.95
N ILE A 760 1.82 -27.82 2.81
CA ILE A 760 1.80 -27.61 4.27
C ILE A 760 2.53 -28.75 4.93
N CYS A 761 3.54 -28.44 5.73
CA CYS A 761 4.40 -29.43 6.38
C CYS A 761 4.51 -29.21 7.89
N GLY A 762 4.51 -30.28 8.68
CA GLY A 762 4.94 -30.25 10.07
C GLY A 762 4.13 -29.31 10.97
N VAL A 763 2.84 -29.61 11.16
CA VAL A 763 1.93 -28.79 11.96
C VAL A 763 1.27 -29.63 13.06
N ASP A 764 1.26 -29.13 14.28
CA ASP A 764 0.54 -29.70 15.42
C ASP A 764 -0.67 -28.83 15.76
N ILE A 765 -1.84 -29.47 15.77
CA ILE A 765 -3.13 -28.80 15.93
C ILE A 765 -3.90 -29.51 17.03
N ASP A 766 -4.31 -28.75 18.03
CA ASP A 766 -5.23 -29.20 19.07
C ASP A 766 -6.23 -28.10 19.45
N GLU A 767 -7.13 -28.40 20.38
CA GLU A 767 -8.13 -27.44 20.86
C GLU A 767 -8.92 -26.79 19.71
N VAL A 768 -9.38 -27.61 18.75
CA VAL A 768 -10.04 -27.12 17.53
C VAL A 768 -11.46 -26.63 17.83
N TYR A 769 -11.55 -25.34 18.16
CA TYR A 769 -12.75 -24.54 18.37
C TYR A 769 -12.38 -23.06 18.33
N GLY A 770 -13.33 -22.15 18.09
CA GLY A 770 -13.06 -20.71 18.17
C GLY A 770 -12.82 -20.27 19.62
N GLY A 771 -11.57 -19.99 19.98
CA GLY A 771 -11.17 -19.66 21.35
C GLY A 771 -10.29 -18.42 21.51
N SER A 772 -10.33 -17.48 20.56
CA SER A 772 -9.58 -16.21 20.68
C SER A 772 -10.06 -15.37 21.87
N SER A 773 -9.12 -14.67 22.49
CA SER A 773 -9.35 -13.81 23.65
C SER A 773 -9.96 -12.45 23.29
N PHE A 774 -10.16 -12.14 22.01
CA PHE A 774 -10.63 -10.82 21.55
C PHE A 774 -11.90 -10.31 22.25
N ARG A 775 -12.87 -11.20 22.52
CA ARG A 775 -14.17 -10.84 23.12
C ARG A 775 -14.27 -11.13 24.62
N GLY A 776 -13.19 -11.54 25.30
CA GLY A 776 -13.30 -12.03 26.68
C GLY A 776 -11.98 -12.28 27.40
N GLY A 777 -12.03 -13.14 28.42
CA GLY A 777 -10.84 -13.55 29.16
C GLY A 777 -9.87 -14.35 28.29
N ARG A 778 -8.59 -14.31 28.65
CA ARG A 778 -7.54 -15.00 27.89
C ARG A 778 -7.76 -16.51 27.92
N TRP A 779 -8.01 -17.07 26.73
CA TRP A 779 -8.26 -18.49 26.42
C TRP A 779 -9.28 -19.21 27.31
N LYS A 780 -10.55 -18.82 27.14
CA LYS A 780 -11.68 -19.58 27.71
C LYS A 780 -11.58 -21.06 27.28
N ALA A 781 -11.60 -21.96 28.26
CA ALA A 781 -11.66 -23.40 28.02
C ALA A 781 -12.92 -23.79 27.23
N TYR A 782 -12.80 -24.87 26.44
CA TYR A 782 -13.94 -25.43 25.72
C TYR A 782 -15.04 -25.89 26.69
N ASP A 783 -16.25 -25.39 26.48
CA ASP A 783 -17.44 -25.76 27.28
C ASP A 783 -18.61 -26.21 26.40
N GLY A 784 -18.35 -26.45 25.10
CA GLY A 784 -19.36 -26.84 24.11
C GLY A 784 -20.10 -25.66 23.48
N SER A 785 -19.94 -24.42 23.99
CA SER A 785 -20.60 -23.25 23.40
C SER A 785 -19.85 -22.66 22.21
N GLN A 786 -18.59 -23.06 22.01
CA GLN A 786 -17.73 -22.53 20.95
C GLN A 786 -18.00 -23.20 19.61
N ASN A 787 -17.94 -22.42 18.53
CA ASN A 787 -18.03 -22.95 17.18
C ASN A 787 -16.80 -23.80 16.87
N THR A 788 -17.02 -24.95 16.26
CA THR A 788 -15.99 -25.84 15.71
C THR A 788 -16.04 -25.80 14.18
N ALA A 789 -14.95 -26.21 13.54
CA ALA A 789 -14.91 -26.54 12.12
C ALA A 789 -13.81 -27.59 11.88
N THR A 790 -13.83 -28.16 10.69
CA THR A 790 -12.79 -29.08 10.20
C THR A 790 -11.81 -28.28 9.33
N PRO A 791 -10.57 -28.75 9.09
CA PRO A 791 -9.78 -28.31 7.93
C PRO A 791 -10.56 -28.40 6.61
N ILE A 792 -10.73 -27.27 5.92
CA ILE A 792 -11.59 -27.11 4.74
C ILE A 792 -10.75 -26.77 3.50
N ILE A 793 -10.95 -27.52 2.42
CA ILE A 793 -10.44 -27.22 1.08
C ILE A 793 -11.62 -27.28 0.11
N ALA A 794 -12.12 -26.13 -0.34
CA ALA A 794 -13.35 -26.04 -1.12
C ALA A 794 -13.15 -25.20 -2.39
N GLY A 795 -13.11 -25.85 -3.55
CA GLY A 795 -13.31 -25.16 -4.82
C GLY A 795 -14.76 -24.68 -4.96
N PHE A 796 -15.14 -24.24 -6.15
CA PHE A 796 -16.48 -23.71 -6.42
C PHE A 796 -17.09 -24.35 -7.65
N LYS A 797 -18.36 -24.74 -7.56
CA LYS A 797 -19.14 -25.21 -8.69
C LYS A 797 -20.33 -24.28 -8.93
N LEU A 798 -20.56 -23.88 -10.18
CA LEU A 798 -21.79 -23.20 -10.58
C LEU A 798 -23.01 -24.11 -10.34
N PRO A 799 -24.21 -23.58 -10.10
CA PRO A 799 -25.40 -24.42 -9.96
C PRO A 799 -25.68 -25.17 -11.28
N ASP A 800 -26.05 -26.45 -11.19
CA ASP A 800 -26.41 -27.25 -12.35
C ASP A 800 -27.64 -26.66 -13.08
N THR A 801 -27.69 -26.75 -14.40
CA THR A 801 -28.74 -26.12 -15.22
C THR A 801 -30.15 -26.58 -14.80
N GLU A 802 -30.30 -27.82 -14.38
CA GLU A 802 -31.57 -28.46 -14.03
C GLU A 802 -32.19 -27.91 -12.74
N VAL A 803 -31.37 -27.33 -11.85
CA VAL A 803 -31.83 -26.77 -10.56
C VAL A 803 -32.02 -25.26 -10.59
N VAL A 804 -31.70 -24.61 -11.70
CA VAL A 804 -31.82 -23.15 -11.92
C VAL A 804 -33.15 -22.84 -12.62
N GLU A 805 -33.91 -21.88 -12.07
CA GLU A 805 -35.13 -21.39 -12.71
C GLU A 805 -34.80 -20.75 -14.06
N GLY A 806 -35.38 -21.28 -15.15
CA GLY A 806 -35.09 -20.83 -16.52
C GLY A 806 -33.77 -21.36 -17.11
N GLY A 807 -33.03 -22.19 -16.36
CA GLY A 807 -31.75 -22.76 -16.77
C GLY A 807 -30.54 -21.83 -16.56
N LEU A 808 -29.36 -22.41 -16.34
CA LEU A 808 -28.11 -21.64 -16.30
C LEU A 808 -27.69 -21.22 -17.71
N THR A 809 -27.54 -19.91 -17.92
CA THR A 809 -27.31 -19.32 -19.24
C THR A 809 -25.84 -19.10 -19.60
N PHE A 810 -24.91 -19.44 -18.71
CA PHE A 810 -23.48 -19.20 -18.92
C PHE A 810 -22.58 -20.29 -18.33
N ARG A 811 -21.31 -20.27 -18.73
CA ARG A 811 -20.19 -20.93 -18.06
C ARG A 811 -19.20 -19.87 -17.60
N LEU A 812 -18.30 -20.22 -16.70
CA LEU A 812 -17.18 -19.35 -16.34
C LEU A 812 -16.44 -18.92 -17.64
N PRO A 813 -15.86 -17.71 -17.72
CA PRO A 813 -15.21 -17.24 -18.95
C PRO A 813 -14.12 -18.15 -19.52
N ASN A 814 -13.48 -18.98 -18.70
CA ASN A 814 -12.55 -20.03 -19.12
C ASN A 814 -13.24 -21.29 -19.71
N GLY A 815 -14.56 -21.27 -19.88
CA GLY A 815 -15.40 -22.37 -20.39
C GLY A 815 -15.75 -23.44 -19.34
N GLN A 816 -15.26 -23.33 -18.10
CA GLN A 816 -15.48 -24.33 -17.06
C GLN A 816 -16.79 -24.10 -16.30
N HIS A 817 -17.26 -25.15 -15.64
CA HIS A 817 -18.41 -25.10 -14.73
C HIS A 817 -17.98 -25.18 -13.25
N THR A 818 -16.81 -25.75 -13.01
CA THR A 818 -16.22 -25.94 -11.67
C THR A 818 -14.82 -25.33 -11.66
N GLY A 819 -14.55 -24.44 -10.70
CA GLY A 819 -13.22 -23.99 -10.34
C GLY A 819 -12.60 -24.96 -9.35
N TYR A 820 -11.75 -25.85 -9.86
CA TYR A 820 -11.01 -26.80 -9.03
C TYR A 820 -9.79 -26.15 -8.38
N ILE A 821 -9.60 -26.41 -7.08
CA ILE A 821 -8.31 -26.17 -6.42
C ILE A 821 -7.34 -27.29 -6.86
N LYS A 822 -6.09 -26.98 -7.17
CA LYS A 822 -5.13 -27.95 -7.74
C LYS A 822 -3.90 -28.13 -6.84
N ASN A 823 -3.40 -29.36 -6.72
CA ASN A 823 -2.13 -29.67 -6.06
C ASN A 823 -2.05 -29.09 -4.63
N VAL A 824 -2.85 -29.64 -3.72
CA VAL A 824 -2.83 -29.29 -2.30
C VAL A 824 -2.30 -30.48 -1.51
N GLN A 825 -1.24 -30.24 -0.76
CA GLN A 825 -0.51 -31.29 -0.06
C GLN A 825 -0.35 -30.95 1.42
N PHE A 826 -0.67 -31.93 2.26
CA PHE A 826 -0.45 -31.91 3.69
C PHE A 826 0.51 -33.04 4.05
N HIS A 827 1.63 -32.68 4.66
CA HIS A 827 2.69 -33.58 5.09
C HIS A 827 2.87 -33.47 6.59
N ASP A 828 2.84 -34.60 7.29
CA ASP A 828 3.18 -34.66 8.72
C ASP A 828 2.37 -33.65 9.56
N VAL A 829 1.04 -33.74 9.47
CA VAL A 829 0.10 -32.90 10.25
C VAL A 829 -0.58 -33.75 11.33
N ASN A 830 -0.51 -33.28 12.58
CA ASN A 830 -1.19 -33.90 13.71
C ASN A 830 -2.42 -33.06 14.08
N LEU A 831 -3.59 -33.67 14.11
CA LEU A 831 -4.87 -33.01 14.36
C LEU A 831 -5.62 -33.71 15.50
N LEU A 832 -5.84 -32.99 16.59
CA LEU A 832 -6.69 -33.40 17.72
C LEU A 832 -7.88 -32.47 17.87
N VAL A 833 -9.06 -32.92 17.45
CA VAL A 833 -10.31 -32.14 17.57
C VAL A 833 -11.08 -32.49 18.84
N LYS A 834 -12.09 -31.67 19.19
CA LYS A 834 -12.98 -31.97 20.33
C LYS A 834 -13.87 -33.20 20.12
N GLY A 835 -14.33 -33.43 18.89
CA GLY A 835 -15.27 -34.51 18.58
C GLY A 835 -16.69 -34.21 19.08
N GLY A 836 -17.52 -35.24 19.23
CA GLY A 836 -18.85 -35.14 19.83
C GLY A 836 -19.99 -34.79 18.87
N HIS A 837 -19.73 -34.75 17.56
CA HIS A 837 -20.80 -34.56 16.59
C HIS A 837 -21.65 -35.83 16.44
N PRO A 838 -22.97 -35.69 16.21
CA PRO A 838 -23.87 -36.82 16.01
C PRO A 838 -23.65 -37.49 14.63
N VAL A 839 -24.17 -38.70 14.44
CA VAL A 839 -23.91 -39.51 13.22
C VAL A 839 -24.57 -38.92 11.97
N GLU A 840 -25.63 -38.16 12.15
CA GLU A 840 -26.38 -37.47 11.10
C GLU A 840 -25.53 -36.39 10.42
N ASP A 841 -24.61 -35.77 11.15
CA ASP A 841 -23.70 -34.76 10.60
C ASP A 841 -22.77 -35.36 9.53
N ALA A 842 -22.58 -36.68 9.49
CA ALA A 842 -21.81 -37.37 8.46
C ALA A 842 -22.46 -37.25 7.06
N GLU A 843 -23.77 -36.98 7.02
CA GLU A 843 -24.55 -36.79 5.80
C GLU A 843 -24.73 -35.29 5.46
N ALA A 844 -24.06 -34.39 6.21
CA ALA A 844 -24.11 -32.97 5.94
C ALA A 844 -23.57 -32.65 4.54
N TYR A 845 -24.28 -31.77 3.84
CA TYR A 845 -23.89 -31.27 2.52
C TYR A 845 -23.65 -29.76 2.61
N PRO A 846 -22.41 -29.30 2.82
CA PRO A 846 -22.08 -27.89 2.83
C PRO A 846 -22.53 -27.17 1.55
N PRO A 847 -23.07 -25.94 1.61
CA PRO A 847 -23.43 -25.17 0.41
C PRO A 847 -22.22 -24.67 -0.39
N GLU A 848 -22.42 -24.23 -1.64
CA GLU A 848 -21.40 -23.49 -2.41
C GLU A 848 -21.26 -22.03 -1.96
N ILE A 849 -20.05 -21.47 -2.11
CA ILE A 849 -19.72 -20.10 -1.70
C ILE A 849 -19.91 -19.11 -2.86
N GLY A 850 -21.11 -18.55 -2.99
CA GLY A 850 -21.47 -17.52 -3.99
C GLY A 850 -21.10 -16.09 -3.57
N VAL A 851 -21.58 -15.08 -4.33
CA VAL A 851 -21.35 -13.65 -4.02
C VAL A 851 -21.72 -13.34 -2.57
N GLY A 852 -20.87 -12.58 -1.88
CA GLY A 852 -21.13 -12.14 -0.50
C GLY A 852 -21.00 -13.23 0.57
N ARG A 853 -20.57 -14.44 0.20
CA ARG A 853 -20.18 -15.52 1.11
C ARG A 853 -18.70 -15.79 0.89
N TYR A 854 -17.94 -15.99 1.96
CA TYR A 854 -16.50 -16.30 1.92
C TYR A 854 -15.94 -16.65 3.30
N ASN A 855 -16.79 -16.87 4.30
CA ASN A 855 -16.40 -17.18 5.66
C ASN A 855 -16.60 -18.68 5.95
N VAL A 856 -15.81 -19.20 6.89
CA VAL A 856 -15.94 -20.58 7.41
C VAL A 856 -17.39 -20.92 7.79
N GLY A 857 -18.12 -19.98 8.41
CA GLY A 857 -19.51 -20.18 8.82
C GLY A 857 -20.53 -20.30 7.68
N ASP A 858 -20.17 -19.91 6.46
CA ASP A 858 -21.05 -20.02 5.30
C ASP A 858 -21.21 -21.47 4.86
N LEU A 859 -20.20 -22.31 5.10
CA LEU A 859 -20.16 -23.74 4.77
C LEU A 859 -20.91 -24.63 5.79
N LYS A 860 -21.49 -24.05 6.84
CA LYS A 860 -22.27 -24.76 7.87
C LYS A 860 -21.48 -25.91 8.51
N ILE A 861 -22.10 -27.07 8.67
CA ILE A 861 -21.49 -28.28 9.27
C ILE A 861 -20.81 -29.06 8.15
N GLN A 862 -19.56 -29.49 8.39
CA GLN A 862 -18.83 -30.36 7.47
C GLN A 862 -19.00 -31.84 7.87
N PRO A 863 -19.05 -32.76 6.88
CA PRO A 863 -19.28 -34.19 7.11
C PRO A 863 -18.05 -34.94 7.64
N SER A 864 -16.94 -34.24 7.89
CA SER A 864 -15.74 -34.79 8.52
C SER A 864 -15.45 -34.11 9.85
N PHE A 865 -14.79 -34.82 10.76
CA PHE A 865 -14.12 -34.21 11.92
C PHE A 865 -12.64 -33.91 11.66
N GLY A 866 -12.04 -34.47 10.59
CA GLY A 866 -10.65 -34.23 10.19
C GLY A 866 -10.50 -33.35 8.94
N PHE A 867 -10.38 -33.92 7.74
CA PHE A 867 -10.25 -33.12 6.50
C PHE A 867 -11.48 -33.23 5.61
N TRP A 868 -11.98 -32.10 5.12
CA TRP A 868 -13.00 -32.04 4.07
C TRP A 868 -12.45 -31.33 2.84
N ALA A 869 -12.36 -32.08 1.73
CA ALA A 869 -11.92 -31.58 0.44
C ALA A 869 -13.05 -31.71 -0.59
N ARG A 870 -13.42 -30.60 -1.23
CA ARG A 870 -14.41 -30.55 -2.31
C ARG A 870 -13.92 -29.79 -3.53
N HIS A 871 -14.18 -30.31 -4.74
CA HIS A 871 -13.73 -29.71 -6.01
C HIS A 871 -12.20 -29.51 -6.04
N VAL A 872 -11.47 -30.59 -5.79
CA VAL A 872 -10.00 -30.57 -5.72
C VAL A 872 -9.39 -31.51 -6.75
N LYS A 873 -8.27 -31.10 -7.35
CA LYS A 873 -7.42 -31.95 -8.20
C LYS A 873 -6.08 -32.14 -7.51
N ASP A 874 -5.59 -33.38 -7.53
CA ASP A 874 -4.26 -33.73 -7.00
C ASP A 874 -4.11 -33.39 -5.50
N PHE A 875 -4.99 -33.96 -4.66
CA PHE A 875 -4.97 -33.79 -3.21
C PHE A 875 -4.07 -34.85 -2.54
N LEU A 876 -3.12 -34.44 -1.71
CA LEU A 876 -2.23 -35.35 -0.98
C LEU A 876 -2.35 -35.16 0.53
N LEU A 877 -2.52 -36.27 1.23
CA LEU A 877 -2.38 -36.37 2.69
C LEU A 877 -1.34 -37.45 3.01
N ASP A 878 -0.15 -37.05 3.47
CA ASP A 878 0.95 -37.98 3.76
C ASP A 878 1.41 -37.88 5.21
N ASN A 879 1.55 -39.02 5.88
CA ASN A 879 2.01 -39.16 7.26
C ASN A 879 1.25 -38.27 8.27
N CYS A 880 -0.05 -38.10 8.07
CA CYS A 880 -0.89 -37.29 8.97
C CYS A 880 -1.56 -38.16 10.03
N SER A 881 -1.80 -37.58 11.22
CA SER A 881 -2.49 -38.21 12.33
C SER A 881 -3.75 -37.42 12.70
N ILE A 882 -4.90 -38.09 12.77
CA ILE A 882 -6.20 -37.50 13.11
C ILE A 882 -6.79 -38.21 14.33
N SER A 883 -7.21 -37.44 15.32
CA SER A 883 -7.84 -37.93 16.55
C SER A 883 -8.91 -36.96 17.04
N ALA A 884 -9.76 -37.43 17.94
CA ALA A 884 -10.68 -36.60 18.70
C ALA A 884 -10.62 -36.91 20.20
N GLU A 885 -11.03 -35.96 21.04
CA GLU A 885 -11.20 -36.14 22.48
C GLU A 885 -12.46 -36.97 22.79
N GLN A 886 -13.55 -36.73 22.07
CA GLN A 886 -14.81 -37.45 22.17
C GLN A 886 -15.08 -38.26 20.90
N LYS A 887 -15.90 -39.32 21.02
CA LYS A 887 -16.41 -40.05 19.86
C LYS A 887 -17.14 -39.08 18.93
N ASP A 888 -16.92 -39.19 17.63
CA ASP A 888 -17.50 -38.31 16.62
C ASP A 888 -18.20 -39.18 15.56
N GLY A 889 -19.44 -38.83 15.22
CA GLY A 889 -20.28 -39.58 14.29
C GLY A 889 -19.89 -39.41 12.82
N ARG A 890 -18.97 -38.48 12.51
CA ARG A 890 -18.51 -38.13 11.16
C ARG A 890 -17.31 -38.97 10.72
N TYR A 891 -16.90 -38.79 9.46
CA TYR A 891 -15.71 -39.42 8.88
C TYR A 891 -14.44 -38.67 9.28
N ALA A 892 -13.28 -39.34 9.31
CA ALA A 892 -12.01 -38.64 9.55
C ALA A 892 -11.61 -37.78 8.34
N VAL A 893 -11.82 -38.30 7.12
CA VAL A 893 -11.58 -37.57 5.87
C VAL A 893 -12.77 -37.75 4.93
N VAL A 894 -13.19 -36.68 4.27
CA VAL A 894 -14.20 -36.72 3.20
C VAL A 894 -13.63 -36.07 1.94
N LEU A 895 -13.66 -36.82 0.83
CA LEU A 895 -13.31 -36.36 -0.52
C LEU A 895 -14.57 -36.31 -1.36
N ASP A 896 -14.91 -35.14 -1.88
CA ASP A 896 -16.13 -34.89 -2.64
C ASP A 896 -15.86 -34.17 -3.97
N ASP A 897 -16.16 -34.79 -5.11
CA ASP A 897 -15.72 -34.28 -6.43
C ASP A 897 -14.20 -33.97 -6.45
N VAL A 898 -13.42 -34.95 -6.02
CA VAL A 898 -11.95 -34.90 -6.02
C VAL A 898 -11.41 -35.79 -7.12
N ILE A 899 -10.44 -35.29 -7.89
CA ILE A 899 -9.81 -36.02 -8.98
C ILE A 899 -8.31 -36.18 -8.67
N GLY A 900 -7.85 -37.42 -8.54
CA GLY A 900 -6.43 -37.71 -8.33
C GLY A 900 -5.95 -37.52 -6.88
N ALA A 901 -6.70 -37.98 -5.88
CA ALA A 901 -6.23 -37.90 -4.50
C ALA A 901 -5.32 -39.08 -4.13
N GLU A 902 -4.35 -38.81 -3.25
CA GLU A 902 -3.54 -39.84 -2.61
C GLU A 902 -3.51 -39.63 -1.08
N ILE A 903 -3.88 -40.66 -0.34
CA ILE A 903 -3.83 -40.70 1.12
C ILE A 903 -2.81 -41.76 1.50
N ARG A 904 -1.70 -41.37 2.15
CA ARG A 904 -0.60 -42.26 2.51
C ARG A 904 -0.31 -42.18 4.00
N ASN A 905 -0.12 -43.33 4.64
CA ASN A 905 0.29 -43.40 6.06
C ASN A 905 -0.64 -42.62 7.01
N LEU A 906 -1.93 -42.53 6.70
CA LEU A 906 -2.92 -41.85 7.54
C LEU A 906 -3.15 -42.65 8.82
N LYS A 907 -2.96 -42.02 9.98
CA LYS A 907 -3.23 -42.60 11.30
C LYS A 907 -4.51 -41.99 11.86
N VAL A 908 -5.52 -42.81 12.11
CA VAL A 908 -6.74 -42.38 12.82
C VAL A 908 -6.81 -43.14 14.15
N LYS A 909 -7.00 -42.43 15.26
CA LYS A 909 -7.09 -43.07 16.58
C LYS A 909 -8.30 -44.02 16.63
N GLU A 910 -8.06 -45.25 17.09
CA GLU A 910 -9.10 -46.28 17.23
C GLU A 910 -10.22 -45.85 18.19
N GLY A 911 -11.45 -46.28 17.89
CA GLY A 911 -12.62 -46.03 18.73
C GLY A 911 -13.21 -44.61 18.66
N ILE A 912 -12.65 -43.72 17.82
CA ILE A 912 -13.12 -42.34 17.68
C ILE A 912 -14.37 -42.22 16.79
N THR A 913 -14.50 -43.03 15.75
CA THR A 913 -15.68 -43.07 14.88
C THR A 913 -16.02 -44.51 14.53
N ASP A 914 -17.30 -44.79 14.31
CA ASP A 914 -17.77 -46.08 13.77
C ASP A 914 -17.82 -46.08 12.23
N LYS A 915 -17.49 -44.95 11.60
CA LYS A 915 -17.41 -44.80 10.14
C LYS A 915 -16.07 -45.28 9.61
N GLU A 916 -16.00 -45.51 8.30
CA GLU A 916 -14.73 -45.67 7.59
C GLU A 916 -13.87 -44.40 7.72
N ASN A 917 -12.55 -44.55 7.74
CA ASN A 917 -11.64 -43.42 7.94
C ASN A 917 -11.73 -42.38 6.81
N VAL A 918 -11.86 -42.84 5.55
CA VAL A 918 -11.89 -41.98 4.36
C VAL A 918 -13.16 -42.25 3.57
N LYS A 919 -14.02 -41.23 3.44
CA LYS A 919 -15.20 -41.27 2.58
C LYS A 919 -14.89 -40.67 1.23
N VAL A 920 -15.33 -41.35 0.16
CA VAL A 920 -15.16 -40.91 -1.22
C VAL A 920 -16.53 -40.71 -1.87
N LEU A 921 -16.80 -39.50 -2.36
CA LEU A 921 -18.04 -39.09 -3.01
C LEU A 921 -17.72 -38.47 -4.37
N ARG A 922 -18.38 -38.94 -5.44
CA ARG A 922 -18.29 -38.33 -6.78
C ARG A 922 -16.85 -38.09 -7.27
N SER A 923 -15.90 -38.90 -6.81
CA SER A 923 -14.47 -38.67 -6.95
C SER A 923 -13.83 -39.76 -7.80
N GLU A 924 -12.72 -39.42 -8.46
CA GLU A 924 -12.04 -40.30 -9.42
C GLU A 924 -10.54 -40.40 -9.14
N LYS A 925 -9.95 -41.55 -9.48
CA LYS A 925 -8.50 -41.81 -9.35
C LYS A 925 -7.98 -41.62 -7.92
N ILE A 926 -8.67 -42.21 -6.95
CA ILE A 926 -8.34 -42.11 -5.52
C ILE A 926 -7.47 -43.30 -5.11
N ILE A 927 -6.33 -43.00 -4.48
CA ILE A 927 -5.37 -43.99 -3.98
C ILE A 927 -5.28 -43.84 -2.45
N ILE A 928 -5.58 -44.90 -1.71
CA ILE A 928 -5.45 -44.96 -0.24
C ILE A 928 -4.44 -46.06 0.07
N LYS A 929 -3.34 -45.70 0.73
CA LYS A 929 -2.19 -46.57 1.03
C LYS A 929 -1.84 -46.59 2.51
#